data_AF-A0A4Q3YH20-F1
#
_entry.id   AF-A0A4Q3YH20-F1
#
_cell.length_a   1.000
_cell.length_b   1.000
_cell.length_c   1.000
_cell.angle_alpha   90.00
_cell.angle_beta   90.00
_cell.angle_gamma   90.00
#
_symmetry.space_group_name_H-M   'P 1'
#
loop_
_entity.id
_entity.type
_entity.pdbx_description
1 polymer ?
#
loop_
_entity_poly.entity_id
_entity_poly.type
_entity_poly.pdbx_seq_one_letter_code
_entity_poly.pdbx_strand_id
1 'polypeptide(L)'
;MSFNPSTIGVKNVTVVIANDDADENPYNFLLTGFGVRTYADSDGDGVTDNNDIDDDNDGILDVTEQENCLQSAFTTTSEYVFLNETFGNGITRGQININIPGATCSYCFEDGVVQPNTPECPAQSSKILDDGEYVVVHRIANTTSGHPDNIHGDLAWNGFEDHTPGDIYGRMAVFNASFAPGVFYETTINGVMPNIPVIYSFWAMNILSASVYNNSILPNITVQFLDMSNTVISTFSTGDIGRCNASNTNNSCVASEWRNYSTSVNLGNLTTFKIRFINNAPGGGGNDLALDDIMIKQQYCDRDNDGVSNIFDLDADNDGIPDIEEAGFKHLSNGRALMDIVTSGVWVDANANGFHDSLDAMLAGGTYLLPDTDGDGVRDFQDLDSDNDSLFDVDEAGLFNGDGDVNGDGLGDGPDGDGDGVLNIFENFTGRGTQVRPFAQDTDGNGIPDYRQLDSDSNGTFDIRTSLYASLDANSNGMIDGIVDVDKDGIPDTFDTDVTVLGSPRDLDRKLYLHFDGRNDYAQSTQLLSGLPSATMMAWIKLTDDVTTDTYTADGTIMGQNNFNLRINAARQVAVTVNGSSIFYPTTVLGVDRWYHVAATYDGSLSTQKLKIFINGTMVFGYNGTLNGALAANTDLFTLG
;
A
#
# COMPACT_ATOMS: atom_id res chain seq x y z
N MET A 1 -4.38 -14.78 -37.57
CA MET A 1 -3.69 -15.38 -36.42
C MET A 1 -3.78 -14.34 -35.32
N SER A 2 -4.43 -14.64 -34.20
CA SER A 2 -4.54 -13.72 -33.07
C SER A 2 -3.61 -14.18 -31.95
N PHE A 3 -3.00 -13.23 -31.25
CA PHE A 3 -2.15 -13.47 -30.09
C PHE A 3 -2.84 -12.83 -28.88
N ASN A 4 -3.34 -13.65 -27.95
CA ASN A 4 -3.99 -13.23 -26.72
C ASN A 4 -3.43 -14.08 -25.56
N PRO A 5 -2.27 -13.68 -24.99
CA PRO A 5 -1.59 -14.48 -23.98
C PRO A 5 -2.30 -14.36 -22.61
N SER A 6 -2.68 -15.49 -22.02
CA SER A 6 -3.27 -15.54 -20.66
C SER A 6 -2.23 -15.50 -19.53
N THR A 7 -0.95 -15.28 -19.85
CA THR A 7 0.15 -15.25 -18.88
C THR A 7 1.24 -14.30 -19.35
N ILE A 8 1.86 -13.58 -18.41
CA ILE A 8 2.99 -12.69 -18.66
C ILE A 8 4.18 -13.48 -19.26
N GLY A 9 5.06 -12.80 -20.00
CA GLY A 9 6.33 -13.32 -20.48
C GLY A 9 6.33 -13.73 -21.95
N VAL A 10 7.50 -14.22 -22.39
CA VAL A 10 7.77 -14.57 -23.79
C VAL A 10 6.98 -15.80 -24.22
N LYS A 11 6.25 -15.68 -25.33
CA LYS A 11 5.54 -16.77 -26.00
C LYS A 11 6.19 -17.00 -27.37
N ASN A 12 6.76 -18.19 -27.55
CA ASN A 12 7.36 -18.59 -28.82
C ASN A 12 6.43 -19.56 -29.54
N VAL A 13 6.17 -19.33 -30.82
CA VAL A 13 5.45 -20.27 -31.68
C VAL A 13 6.13 -20.36 -33.04
N THR A 14 6.24 -21.58 -33.57
CA THR A 14 6.72 -21.80 -34.93
C THR A 14 5.52 -22.10 -35.82
N VAL A 15 5.27 -21.24 -36.81
CA VAL A 15 4.27 -21.46 -37.85
C VAL A 15 4.95 -22.16 -39.02
N VAL A 16 4.44 -23.35 -39.34
CA VAL A 16 4.95 -24.19 -40.42
C VAL A 16 3.96 -24.17 -41.58
N ILE A 17 4.39 -23.66 -42.74
CA ILE A 17 3.57 -23.62 -43.95
C ILE A 17 4.20 -24.55 -44.99
N ALA A 18 3.50 -25.62 -45.34
CA ALA A 18 3.93 -26.50 -46.43
C ALA A 18 3.84 -25.76 -47.77
N ASN A 19 4.87 -25.86 -48.58
CA ASN A 19 4.94 -25.28 -49.93
C ASN A 19 5.39 -26.32 -50.96
N ASP A 20 5.31 -25.98 -52.24
CA ASP A 20 5.70 -26.83 -53.36
C ASP A 20 7.13 -26.59 -53.86
N ASP A 21 7.94 -25.88 -53.07
CA ASP A 21 9.37 -25.68 -53.34
C ASP A 21 10.20 -26.87 -52.83
N ALA A 22 11.09 -27.38 -53.67
CA ALA A 22 11.74 -28.67 -53.45
C ALA A 22 12.88 -28.61 -52.41
N ASP A 23 13.43 -27.43 -52.16
CA ASP A 23 14.54 -27.18 -51.22
C ASP A 23 14.15 -26.28 -50.04
N GLU A 24 12.96 -25.69 -50.03
CA GLU A 24 12.49 -24.77 -48.98
C GLU A 24 11.12 -25.15 -48.37
N ASN A 25 10.69 -26.42 -48.51
CA ASN A 25 9.50 -26.96 -47.86
C ASN A 25 9.82 -27.66 -46.52
N PRO A 26 9.23 -27.24 -45.38
CA PRO A 26 8.26 -26.15 -45.22
C PRO A 26 8.90 -24.79 -44.91
N TYR A 27 8.14 -23.71 -45.16
CA TYR A 27 8.48 -22.40 -44.61
C TYR A 27 8.20 -22.39 -43.10
N ASN A 28 9.25 -22.14 -42.32
CA ASN A 28 9.18 -22.02 -40.87
C ASN A 28 9.28 -20.55 -40.47
N PHE A 29 8.22 -20.02 -39.87
CA PHE A 29 8.22 -18.69 -39.29
C PHE A 29 8.28 -18.84 -37.76
N LEU A 30 9.37 -18.39 -37.16
CA LEU A 30 9.44 -18.23 -35.71
C LEU A 30 8.76 -16.91 -35.34
N LEU A 31 7.68 -17.00 -34.58
CA LEU A 31 7.00 -15.85 -34.02
C LEU A 31 7.29 -15.81 -32.52
N THR A 32 7.69 -14.64 -32.04
CA THR A 32 7.84 -14.35 -30.61
C THR A 32 6.87 -13.24 -30.25
N GLY A 33 5.97 -13.50 -29.32
CA GLY A 33 5.08 -12.50 -28.72
C GLY A 33 5.40 -12.35 -27.24
N PHE A 34 5.13 -11.18 -26.67
CA PHE A 34 5.31 -10.91 -25.24
C PHE A 34 3.94 -10.70 -24.62
N GLY A 35 3.59 -11.50 -23.62
CA GLY A 35 2.48 -11.16 -22.72
C GLY A 35 3.00 -10.16 -21.71
N VAL A 36 2.44 -8.95 -21.69
CA VAL A 36 2.70 -7.94 -20.67
C VAL A 36 1.39 -7.66 -19.96
N ARG A 37 1.41 -7.64 -18.62
CA ARG A 37 0.30 -7.14 -17.81
C ARG A 37 0.62 -5.67 -17.54
N THR A 38 -0.22 -4.78 -18.04
CA THR A 38 0.00 -3.33 -17.94
C THR A 38 -0.67 -2.71 -16.72
N TYR A 39 -1.71 -3.35 -16.18
CA TYR A 39 -2.46 -2.93 -15.01
C TYR A 39 -2.48 -4.08 -13.99
N ALA A 40 -2.49 -3.76 -12.70
CA ALA A 40 -2.58 -4.78 -11.68
C ALA A 40 -4.00 -5.38 -11.61
N ASP A 41 -4.15 -6.32 -10.71
CA ASP A 41 -5.36 -7.07 -10.36
C ASP A 41 -5.13 -7.26 -8.86
N SER A 42 -5.54 -6.23 -8.12
CA SER A 42 -5.13 -5.99 -6.73
C SER A 42 -5.78 -7.00 -5.79
N ASP A 43 -7.03 -7.36 -6.04
CA ASP A 43 -7.80 -8.33 -5.25
C ASP A 43 -7.74 -9.79 -5.74
N GLY A 44 -7.30 -10.04 -6.99
CA GLY A 44 -7.17 -11.36 -7.56
C GLY A 44 -8.46 -11.98 -8.09
N ASP A 45 -9.52 -11.20 -8.31
CA ASP A 45 -10.81 -11.67 -8.80
C ASP A 45 -10.81 -12.00 -10.31
N GLY A 46 -9.78 -11.53 -11.03
CA GLY A 46 -9.54 -11.75 -12.46
C GLY A 46 -10.01 -10.62 -13.37
N VAL A 47 -10.58 -9.56 -12.82
CA VAL A 47 -10.67 -8.21 -13.38
C VAL A 47 -9.35 -7.49 -13.06
N THR A 48 -9.09 -6.37 -13.71
CA THR A 48 -7.82 -5.65 -13.54
C THR A 48 -8.18 -4.23 -13.21
N ASP A 49 -7.42 -3.58 -12.33
CA ASP A 49 -7.82 -2.31 -11.71
C ASP A 49 -8.31 -1.25 -12.69
N ASN A 50 -7.77 -1.24 -13.91
CA ASN A 50 -8.20 -0.30 -14.94
C ASN A 50 -9.64 -0.51 -15.48
N ASN A 51 -10.28 -1.61 -15.13
CA ASN A 51 -11.65 -2.00 -15.49
C ASN A 51 -12.47 -2.40 -14.26
N ASP A 52 -11.81 -2.54 -13.12
CA ASP A 52 -12.45 -2.77 -11.84
C ASP A 52 -13.10 -1.48 -11.35
N ILE A 53 -14.08 -1.59 -10.47
CA ILE A 53 -14.72 -0.45 -9.82
C ILE A 53 -14.76 -0.59 -8.29
N ASP A 54 -14.18 -1.67 -7.76
CA ASP A 54 -14.04 -2.08 -6.36
C ASP A 54 -12.71 -2.85 -6.27
N ASP A 55 -11.60 -2.11 -6.36
CA ASP A 55 -10.23 -2.59 -6.56
C ASP A 55 -9.72 -3.49 -5.40
N ASP A 56 -10.37 -3.41 -4.24
CA ASP A 56 -10.08 -4.19 -3.05
C ASP A 56 -11.10 -5.29 -2.74
N ASN A 57 -12.25 -5.28 -3.42
CA ASN A 57 -13.31 -6.26 -3.27
C ASN A 57 -13.90 -6.30 -1.85
N ASP A 58 -14.00 -5.16 -1.19
CA ASP A 58 -14.63 -4.99 0.11
C ASP A 58 -16.15 -4.68 -0.01
N GLY A 59 -16.64 -4.39 -1.22
CA GLY A 59 -18.04 -4.05 -1.50
C GLY A 59 -18.36 -2.56 -1.44
N ILE A 60 -17.36 -1.72 -1.22
CA ILE A 60 -17.33 -0.28 -1.40
C ILE A 60 -16.80 0.00 -2.81
N LEU A 61 -17.28 1.07 -3.45
CA LEU A 61 -16.78 1.42 -4.79
C LEU A 61 -15.60 2.39 -4.63
N ASP A 62 -14.57 2.28 -5.48
CA ASP A 62 -13.39 3.18 -5.44
C ASP A 62 -13.78 4.66 -5.42
N VAL A 63 -14.79 5.01 -6.23
CA VAL A 63 -15.31 6.38 -6.33
C VAL A 63 -15.99 6.84 -5.05
N THR A 64 -16.61 5.92 -4.31
CA THR A 64 -17.28 6.19 -3.04
C THR A 64 -16.26 6.35 -1.93
N GLU A 65 -15.26 5.49 -1.84
CA GLU A 65 -14.21 5.60 -0.83
C GLU A 65 -13.41 6.87 -1.02
N GLN A 66 -12.96 7.13 -2.26
CA GLN A 66 -12.24 8.36 -2.58
C GLN A 66 -13.06 9.62 -2.26
N GLU A 67 -14.37 9.62 -2.53
CA GLU A 67 -15.26 10.74 -2.19
C GLU A 67 -15.43 10.92 -0.68
N ASN A 68 -15.54 9.83 0.09
CA ASN A 68 -15.66 9.89 1.55
C ASN A 68 -14.36 10.32 2.21
N CYS A 69 -13.22 9.73 1.82
CA CYS A 69 -11.93 10.06 2.41
C CYS A 69 -11.51 11.52 2.13
N LEU A 70 -11.83 12.07 0.94
CA LEU A 70 -11.58 13.48 0.63
C LEU A 70 -12.48 14.48 1.39
N GLN A 71 -13.41 14.02 2.24
CA GLN A 71 -14.15 14.92 3.12
C GLN A 71 -13.26 15.50 4.22
N SER A 72 -12.23 14.77 4.64
CA SER A 72 -11.20 15.28 5.55
C SER A 72 -10.22 16.20 4.82
N ALA A 73 -9.85 17.31 5.45
CA ALA A 73 -8.79 18.19 4.97
C ALA A 73 -7.38 17.71 5.39
N PHE A 74 -7.29 16.68 6.22
CA PHE A 74 -6.05 16.18 6.83
C PHE A 74 -5.61 14.81 6.30
N THR A 75 -6.41 14.20 5.44
CA THR A 75 -6.05 12.95 4.75
C THR A 75 -4.75 13.08 3.95
N THR A 76 -4.04 11.97 3.84
CA THR A 76 -2.85 11.87 3.00
C THR A 76 -3.20 11.27 1.65
N THR A 77 -2.19 11.10 0.79
CA THR A 77 -2.42 10.53 -0.54
C THR A 77 -1.25 9.68 -1.00
N SER A 78 -1.54 8.54 -1.61
CA SER A 78 -0.56 7.71 -2.30
C SER A 78 -0.67 7.84 -3.82
N GLU A 79 0.41 7.49 -4.54
CA GLU A 79 0.49 7.64 -6.00
C GLU A 79 0.14 6.34 -6.73
N TYR A 80 -0.89 6.37 -7.58
CA TYR A 80 -1.22 5.25 -8.48
C TYR A 80 -0.77 5.54 -9.91
N VAL A 81 0.06 4.66 -10.47
CA VAL A 81 0.74 4.86 -11.76
C VAL A 81 0.07 4.07 -12.88
N PHE A 82 -0.52 4.78 -13.85
CA PHE A 82 -1.14 4.18 -15.04
C PHE A 82 -0.16 3.94 -16.19
N LEU A 83 0.89 4.76 -16.27
CA LEU A 83 1.92 4.64 -17.29
C LEU A 83 3.26 5.05 -16.69
N ASN A 84 4.25 4.18 -16.84
CA ASN A 84 5.65 4.47 -16.62
C ASN A 84 6.46 3.96 -17.82
N GLU A 85 6.51 4.75 -18.89
CA GLU A 85 7.18 4.36 -20.13
C GLU A 85 8.62 4.86 -20.16
N THR A 86 9.53 3.93 -19.88
CA THR A 86 10.99 4.10 -19.94
C THR A 86 11.62 3.51 -21.21
N PHE A 87 10.81 3.04 -22.17
CA PHE A 87 11.24 2.30 -23.36
C PHE A 87 12.06 1.01 -23.09
N GLY A 88 12.22 0.65 -21.82
CA GLY A 88 12.78 -0.60 -21.33
C GLY A 88 14.27 -0.71 -21.60
N ASN A 89 14.80 -1.91 -21.42
CA ASN A 89 16.23 -2.15 -21.56
C ASN A 89 16.54 -3.00 -22.80
N GLY A 90 17.64 -2.68 -23.49
CA GLY A 90 18.24 -3.60 -24.45
C GLY A 90 19.08 -2.96 -25.55
N ILE A 91 19.99 -3.77 -26.10
CA ILE A 91 21.00 -3.33 -27.07
C ILE A 91 20.52 -3.29 -28.53
N THR A 92 19.32 -3.81 -28.83
CA THR A 92 18.76 -3.78 -30.18
C THR A 92 17.83 -2.59 -30.37
N ARG A 93 17.63 -2.19 -31.63
CA ARG A 93 16.60 -1.21 -32.00
C ARG A 93 15.20 -1.73 -31.66
N GLY A 94 14.34 -0.84 -31.20
CA GLY A 94 12.95 -1.12 -30.85
C GLY A 94 11.96 -0.16 -31.52
N GLN A 95 10.71 -0.60 -31.63
CA GLN A 95 9.60 0.25 -32.04
C GLN A 95 9.04 1.03 -30.84
N ILE A 96 8.19 2.03 -31.12
CA ILE A 96 7.62 2.89 -30.07
C ILE A 96 6.72 2.13 -29.09
N ASN A 97 6.18 1.00 -29.53
CA ASN A 97 5.26 0.15 -28.78
C ASN A 97 5.94 -1.06 -28.12
N ILE A 98 7.25 -0.98 -27.92
CA ILE A 98 8.04 -2.11 -27.41
C ILE A 98 7.59 -2.57 -26.02
N ASN A 99 7.22 -1.63 -25.15
CA ASN A 99 6.68 -1.90 -23.82
C ASN A 99 5.17 -1.66 -23.73
N ILE A 100 4.66 -0.72 -24.54
CA ILE A 100 3.25 -0.31 -24.55
C ILE A 100 2.66 -0.70 -25.90
N PRO A 101 2.03 -1.88 -26.04
CA PRO A 101 1.55 -2.38 -27.33
C PRO A 101 0.62 -1.44 -28.09
N GLY A 102 -0.13 -0.60 -27.36
CA GLY A 102 -1.04 0.42 -27.90
C GLY A 102 -0.40 1.73 -28.33
N ALA A 103 0.90 1.94 -28.05
CA ALA A 103 1.58 3.17 -28.44
C ALA A 103 1.78 3.24 -29.96
N THR A 104 1.68 4.43 -30.54
CA THR A 104 1.82 4.66 -31.97
C THR A 104 2.67 5.88 -32.27
N CYS A 105 3.28 5.90 -33.46
CA CYS A 105 4.08 7.00 -33.98
C CYS A 105 3.78 7.15 -35.47
N SER A 106 3.60 8.38 -35.94
CA SER A 106 3.39 8.64 -37.38
C SER A 106 4.70 8.67 -38.17
N TYR A 107 5.84 8.78 -37.50
CA TYR A 107 7.15 8.67 -38.12
C TYR A 107 7.42 7.20 -38.43
N CYS A 108 8.27 6.94 -39.41
CA CYS A 108 8.57 5.60 -39.82
C CYS A 108 9.69 4.96 -39.00
N PHE A 109 9.57 3.68 -38.68
CA PHE A 109 10.55 2.97 -37.85
C PHE A 109 11.77 2.59 -38.69
N GLU A 110 12.95 2.97 -38.24
CA GLU A 110 14.23 2.65 -38.90
C GLU A 110 14.92 1.47 -38.19
N ASP A 111 14.78 0.27 -38.79
CA ASP A 111 15.14 -1.02 -38.19
C ASP A 111 16.62 -1.41 -38.34
N GLY A 112 17.44 -0.59 -39.01
CA GLY A 112 18.85 -0.85 -39.25
C GLY A 112 19.12 -1.82 -40.40
N VAL A 113 18.10 -2.13 -41.22
CA VAL A 113 18.18 -2.99 -42.40
C VAL A 113 17.91 -2.17 -43.66
N VAL A 114 18.86 -2.22 -44.60
CA VAL A 114 18.66 -1.62 -45.93
C VAL A 114 17.77 -2.56 -46.75
N GLN A 115 16.55 -2.13 -47.03
CA GLN A 115 15.55 -2.91 -47.79
C GLN A 115 14.76 -2.00 -48.75
N PRO A 116 14.03 -2.56 -49.74
CA PRO A 116 13.22 -1.75 -50.63
C PRO A 116 12.20 -0.92 -49.85
N ASN A 117 12.21 0.39 -50.09
CA ASN A 117 11.30 1.36 -49.49
C ASN A 117 9.85 0.85 -49.44
N THR A 118 9.25 0.90 -48.26
CA THR A 118 7.83 0.57 -48.06
C THR A 118 6.99 1.85 -48.12
N PRO A 119 5.66 1.75 -48.31
CA PRO A 119 4.77 2.89 -48.15
C PRO A 119 4.90 3.55 -46.78
N GLU A 120 5.16 2.75 -45.75
CA GLU A 120 5.32 3.18 -44.36
C GLU A 120 6.69 3.82 -44.12
N CYS A 121 7.76 3.34 -44.77
CA CYS A 121 9.12 3.88 -44.65
C CYS A 121 9.73 4.09 -46.06
N PRO A 122 9.43 5.21 -46.72
CA PRO A 122 9.75 5.42 -48.12
C PRO A 122 11.23 5.76 -48.38
N ALA A 123 12.09 5.76 -47.34
CA ALA A 123 13.47 6.22 -47.38
C ALA A 123 14.52 5.25 -46.79
N GLN A 124 14.21 3.95 -46.60
CA GLN A 124 15.13 2.90 -46.07
C GLN A 124 16.32 2.52 -46.99
N SER A 125 16.94 3.52 -47.60
CA SER A 125 18.12 3.41 -48.43
C SER A 125 19.42 3.34 -47.62
N SER A 126 19.34 3.55 -46.30
CA SER A 126 20.47 3.58 -45.37
C SER A 126 20.13 2.89 -44.04
N LYS A 127 21.07 2.86 -43.09
CA LYS A 127 20.83 2.39 -41.70
C LYS A 127 20.75 3.55 -40.71
N ILE A 128 20.64 4.76 -41.23
CA ILE A 128 20.69 6.03 -40.52
C ILE A 128 19.27 6.57 -40.43
N LEU A 129 18.93 7.24 -39.33
CA LEU A 129 17.68 7.97 -39.18
C LEU A 129 17.68 9.19 -40.12
N ASP A 130 16.82 9.15 -41.15
CA ASP A 130 16.50 10.27 -42.03
C ASP A 130 15.27 11.06 -41.52
N ASP A 131 15.01 12.25 -42.10
CA ASP A 131 13.89 13.12 -41.69
C ASP A 131 12.54 12.36 -41.74
N GLY A 132 11.82 12.33 -40.62
CA GLY A 132 10.55 11.61 -40.50
C GLY A 132 10.68 10.16 -40.05
N GLU A 133 11.87 9.73 -39.63
CA GLU A 133 12.13 8.43 -39.03
C GLU A 133 12.32 8.50 -37.50
N TYR A 134 12.10 7.37 -36.85
CA TYR A 134 12.35 7.20 -35.42
C TYR A 134 12.95 5.82 -35.12
N VAL A 135 13.57 5.72 -33.94
CA VAL A 135 14.04 4.45 -33.38
C VAL A 135 14.06 4.52 -31.86
N VAL A 136 13.73 3.41 -31.19
CA VAL A 136 14.01 3.24 -29.75
C VAL A 136 15.37 2.57 -29.58
N VAL A 137 16.30 3.21 -28.87
CA VAL A 137 17.68 2.74 -28.69
C VAL A 137 18.23 3.10 -27.33
N HIS A 138 19.26 2.37 -26.89
CA HIS A 138 19.89 2.60 -25.60
C HIS A 138 20.97 3.68 -25.58
N ARG A 139 21.40 4.15 -26.75
CA ARG A 139 22.36 5.24 -26.88
C ARG A 139 22.36 5.83 -28.27
N ILE A 140 22.73 7.10 -28.35
CA ILE A 140 23.23 7.71 -29.57
C ILE A 140 24.75 7.60 -29.55
N ALA A 141 25.33 6.87 -30.51
CA ALA A 141 26.77 6.83 -30.65
C ALA A 141 27.32 8.21 -31.06
N ASN A 142 28.42 8.62 -30.43
CA ASN A 142 29.16 9.82 -30.83
C ASN A 142 29.75 9.65 -32.26
N THR A 143 30.55 10.61 -32.73
CA THR A 143 30.96 10.80 -34.13
C THR A 143 31.82 9.70 -34.81
N THR A 144 31.78 8.46 -34.33
CA THR A 144 32.50 7.34 -34.93
C THR A 144 31.62 6.64 -35.96
N SER A 145 31.80 6.99 -37.23
CA SER A 145 31.08 6.45 -38.40
C SER A 145 31.10 4.91 -38.56
N GLY A 146 31.84 4.17 -37.73
CA GLY A 146 31.90 2.69 -37.72
C GLY A 146 31.37 2.05 -36.43
N HIS A 147 30.77 2.83 -35.54
CA HIS A 147 30.20 2.31 -34.31
C HIS A 147 28.90 1.54 -34.60
N PRO A 148 28.68 0.33 -34.01
CA PRO A 148 27.51 -0.50 -34.33
C PRO A 148 26.17 0.18 -34.00
N ASP A 149 26.15 1.02 -32.97
CA ASP A 149 24.96 1.78 -32.56
C ASP A 149 24.93 3.20 -33.15
N ASN A 150 25.68 3.43 -34.23
CA ASN A 150 25.58 4.69 -34.95
C ASN A 150 24.27 4.75 -35.72
N ILE A 151 23.40 5.67 -35.32
CA ILE A 151 22.08 5.90 -35.92
C ILE A 151 22.04 7.18 -36.76
N HIS A 152 23.13 7.96 -36.83
CA HIS A 152 23.24 9.20 -37.62
C HIS A 152 24.49 9.21 -38.52
N GLY A 153 24.38 9.73 -39.74
CA GLY A 153 25.44 9.65 -40.75
C GLY A 153 26.37 10.88 -40.81
N ASP A 154 25.90 12.02 -40.30
CA ASP A 154 26.42 13.35 -40.58
C ASP A 154 27.06 14.05 -39.37
N LEU A 155 27.20 13.33 -38.25
CA LEU A 155 27.74 13.85 -36.98
C LEU A 155 26.88 14.97 -36.37
N ALA A 156 25.61 15.08 -36.77
CA ALA A 156 24.72 16.13 -36.31
C ALA A 156 24.34 15.99 -34.83
N TRP A 157 24.38 14.79 -34.25
CA TRP A 157 23.93 14.53 -32.89
C TRP A 157 25.09 14.32 -31.91
N ASN A 158 24.90 14.81 -30.68
CA ASN A 158 25.82 14.48 -29.57
C ASN A 158 25.58 13.05 -29.10
N GLY A 159 26.60 12.36 -28.61
CA GLY A 159 26.41 11.05 -27.99
C GLY A 159 25.88 11.15 -26.56
N PHE A 160 24.80 10.44 -26.25
CA PHE A 160 24.18 10.34 -24.93
C PHE A 160 23.45 9.00 -24.79
N GLU A 161 23.18 8.64 -23.54
CA GLU A 161 22.35 7.50 -23.14
C GLU A 161 20.98 8.01 -22.71
N ASP A 162 20.08 7.11 -22.38
CA ASP A 162 18.74 7.40 -21.88
C ASP A 162 18.76 8.17 -20.54
N HIS A 163 17.59 8.53 -20.03
CA HIS A 163 17.46 9.29 -18.80
C HIS A 163 17.23 8.39 -17.56
N THR A 164 16.69 7.18 -17.75
CA THR A 164 16.25 6.30 -16.67
C THR A 164 17.41 5.94 -15.73
N PRO A 165 17.37 6.34 -14.43
CA PRO A 165 18.51 6.08 -13.55
C PRO A 165 18.68 4.60 -13.20
N GLY A 166 19.92 4.12 -13.26
CA GLY A 166 20.31 2.84 -12.67
C GLY A 166 20.00 1.60 -13.52
N ASP A 167 19.51 1.79 -14.74
CA ASP A 167 19.35 0.69 -15.67
C ASP A 167 20.60 0.48 -16.54
N ILE A 168 20.69 -0.70 -17.17
CA ILE A 168 21.84 -1.08 -17.98
C ILE A 168 21.33 -1.34 -19.39
N TYR A 169 21.76 -0.48 -20.30
CA TYR A 169 21.20 -0.39 -21.65
C TYR A 169 19.73 0.07 -21.64
N GLY A 170 19.40 1.01 -20.75
CA GLY A 170 18.14 1.75 -20.76
C GLY A 170 17.92 2.42 -22.11
N ARG A 171 16.68 2.44 -22.59
CA ARG A 171 16.34 2.91 -23.92
C ARG A 171 15.59 4.22 -23.84
N MET A 172 15.67 4.94 -24.94
CA MET A 172 14.89 6.15 -25.18
C MET A 172 14.38 6.14 -26.62
N ALA A 173 13.30 6.87 -26.88
CA ALA A 173 12.84 7.08 -28.24
C ALA A 173 13.56 8.27 -28.88
N VAL A 174 14.19 8.07 -30.04
CA VAL A 174 14.92 9.07 -30.80
C VAL A 174 14.18 9.36 -32.10
N PHE A 175 14.01 10.65 -32.41
CA PHE A 175 13.25 11.11 -33.56
C PHE A 175 14.10 12.07 -34.40
N ASN A 176 14.22 11.77 -35.69
CA ASN A 176 14.65 12.73 -36.69
C ASN A 176 13.40 13.38 -37.28
N ALA A 177 13.21 14.68 -37.06
CA ALA A 177 11.90 15.28 -37.27
C ALA A 177 11.45 15.26 -38.74
N SER A 178 10.15 15.03 -38.97
CA SER A 178 9.60 15.14 -40.31
C SER A 178 9.51 16.61 -40.75
N PHE A 179 9.62 16.88 -42.06
CA PHE A 179 9.39 18.21 -42.62
C PHE A 179 7.99 18.78 -42.30
N ALA A 180 7.01 17.90 -42.06
CA ALA A 180 5.67 18.29 -41.62
C ALA A 180 5.50 18.00 -40.13
N PRO A 181 4.92 18.93 -39.35
CA PRO A 181 4.50 18.66 -37.98
C PRO A 181 3.62 17.42 -37.90
N GLY A 182 3.78 16.62 -36.84
CA GLY A 182 3.12 15.32 -36.76
C GLY A 182 3.10 14.72 -35.35
N VAL A 183 2.29 13.67 -35.21
CA VAL A 183 2.18 12.89 -33.96
C VAL A 183 3.36 11.92 -33.89
N PHE A 184 4.20 12.05 -32.87
CA PHE A 184 5.37 11.17 -32.72
C PHE A 184 5.24 10.19 -31.54
N TYR A 185 4.22 10.36 -30.70
CA TYR A 185 3.80 9.39 -29.69
C TYR A 185 2.31 9.56 -29.40
N GLU A 186 1.55 8.48 -29.40
CA GLU A 186 0.17 8.45 -28.91
C GLU A 186 -0.11 7.10 -28.24
N THR A 187 -0.70 7.12 -27.04
CA THR A 187 -1.20 5.92 -26.37
C THR A 187 -2.53 6.20 -25.68
N THR A 188 -3.25 5.15 -25.28
CA THR A 188 -4.50 5.21 -24.53
C THR A 188 -4.24 4.84 -23.08
N ILE A 189 -4.79 5.60 -22.15
CA ILE A 189 -4.80 5.35 -20.72
C ILE A 189 -6.24 4.99 -20.32
N ASN A 190 -6.41 3.89 -19.61
CA ASN A 190 -7.70 3.41 -19.11
C ASN A 190 -7.66 3.36 -17.58
N GLY A 191 -8.82 3.42 -16.94
CA GLY A 191 -8.96 3.20 -15.49
C GLY A 191 -8.72 4.42 -14.63
N VAL A 192 -8.60 5.63 -15.19
CA VAL A 192 -8.45 6.81 -14.35
C VAL A 192 -9.75 7.10 -13.60
N MET A 193 -9.65 7.43 -12.32
CA MET A 193 -10.82 7.82 -11.55
C MET A 193 -11.35 9.18 -12.03
N PRO A 194 -12.67 9.33 -12.25
CA PRO A 194 -13.30 10.59 -12.63
C PRO A 194 -12.98 11.73 -11.66
N ASN A 195 -12.86 12.95 -12.17
CA ASN A 195 -12.70 14.19 -11.40
C ASN A 195 -11.43 14.28 -10.51
N ILE A 196 -10.61 13.24 -10.43
CA ILE A 196 -9.29 13.27 -9.81
C ILE A 196 -8.25 13.79 -10.82
N PRO A 197 -7.43 14.80 -10.49
CA PRO A 197 -6.42 15.32 -11.40
C PRO A 197 -5.41 14.25 -11.84
N VAL A 198 -5.22 14.09 -13.14
CA VAL A 198 -4.14 13.28 -13.70
C VAL A 198 -2.85 14.09 -13.68
N ILE A 199 -1.84 13.57 -12.99
CA ILE A 199 -0.47 14.11 -12.99
C ILE A 199 0.30 13.44 -14.12
N TYR A 200 0.95 14.26 -14.91
CA TYR A 200 1.71 13.83 -16.07
C TYR A 200 3.13 14.40 -16.02
N SER A 201 4.10 13.60 -16.43
CA SER A 201 5.45 14.08 -16.72
C SER A 201 6.12 13.33 -17.86
N PHE A 202 7.14 13.93 -18.45
CA PHE A 202 8.02 13.29 -19.42
C PHE A 202 9.36 14.01 -19.50
N TRP A 203 10.38 13.29 -19.95
CA TRP A 203 11.68 13.85 -20.23
C TRP A 203 11.90 13.99 -21.73
N ALA A 204 12.39 15.15 -22.16
CA ALA A 204 12.76 15.38 -23.55
C ALA A 204 14.08 16.12 -23.68
N MET A 205 14.79 15.86 -24.77
CA MET A 205 16.07 16.49 -25.08
C MET A 205 16.12 16.94 -26.54
N ASN A 206 16.73 18.10 -26.81
CA ASN A 206 17.19 18.48 -28.14
C ASN A 206 18.57 17.85 -28.43
N ILE A 207 18.63 16.92 -29.38
CA ILE A 207 19.76 15.98 -29.51
C ILE A 207 20.91 16.51 -30.38
N LEU A 208 20.73 17.69 -30.97
CA LEU A 208 21.71 18.31 -31.86
C LEU A 208 23.04 18.61 -31.17
N SER A 209 24.13 18.57 -31.95
CA SER A 209 25.48 18.89 -31.50
C SER A 209 25.81 20.39 -31.59
N ALA A 210 26.69 20.85 -30.70
CA ALA A 210 27.11 22.27 -30.68
C ALA A 210 27.89 22.68 -31.92
N SER A 211 28.55 21.72 -32.58
CA SER A 211 29.48 21.95 -33.69
C SER A 211 28.80 22.14 -35.05
N VAL A 212 27.53 21.78 -35.20
CA VAL A 212 26.93 21.62 -36.53
C VAL A 212 25.96 22.74 -36.89
N TYR A 213 25.17 23.31 -35.96
CA TYR A 213 24.14 24.31 -36.35
C TYR A 213 23.91 25.48 -35.37
N ASN A 214 24.49 26.64 -35.68
CA ASN A 214 23.97 27.93 -35.19
C ASN A 214 22.64 28.23 -35.91
N ASN A 215 21.56 28.51 -35.17
CA ASN A 215 20.20 28.73 -35.69
C ASN A 215 19.45 27.48 -36.20
N SER A 216 19.74 26.29 -35.65
CA SER A 216 18.89 25.12 -35.91
C SER A 216 17.46 25.35 -35.44
N ILE A 217 16.52 24.64 -36.07
CA ILE A 217 15.13 24.62 -35.65
C ILE A 217 15.08 23.93 -34.28
N LEU A 218 14.40 24.56 -33.32
CA LEU A 218 14.27 24.03 -31.96
C LEU A 218 13.07 23.08 -31.90
N PRO A 219 13.21 21.93 -31.21
CA PRO A 219 12.05 21.12 -30.89
C PRO A 219 11.01 21.88 -30.12
N ASN A 220 9.75 21.60 -30.43
CA ASN A 220 8.61 22.22 -29.77
C ASN A 220 7.48 21.20 -29.72
N ILE A 221 7.15 20.76 -28.52
CA ILE A 221 6.20 19.67 -28.28
C ILE A 221 4.91 20.24 -27.71
N THR A 222 3.78 19.85 -28.31
CA THR A 222 2.45 19.95 -27.71
C THR A 222 1.96 18.59 -27.29
N VAL A 223 1.53 18.48 -26.05
CA VAL A 223 0.86 17.31 -25.50
C VAL A 223 -0.63 17.60 -25.47
N GLN A 224 -1.43 16.70 -26.02
CA GLN A 224 -2.89 16.78 -26.01
C GLN A 224 -3.46 15.63 -25.19
N PHE A 225 -4.45 15.95 -24.36
CA PHE A 225 -5.30 15.00 -23.66
C PHE A 225 -6.63 14.96 -24.41
N LEU A 226 -6.98 13.81 -24.99
CA LEU A 226 -8.16 13.67 -25.83
C LEU A 226 -9.12 12.62 -25.29
N ASP A 227 -10.41 12.83 -25.52
CA ASP A 227 -11.39 11.76 -25.39
C ASP A 227 -11.21 10.69 -26.51
N MET A 228 -11.98 9.60 -26.42
CA MET A 228 -11.95 8.54 -27.42
C MET A 228 -12.55 8.93 -28.78
N SER A 229 -13.24 10.07 -28.87
CA SER A 229 -13.74 10.68 -30.11
C SER A 229 -12.70 11.59 -30.78
N ASN A 230 -11.50 11.73 -30.20
CA ASN A 230 -10.44 12.68 -30.58
C ASN A 230 -10.79 14.16 -30.35
N THR A 231 -11.71 14.46 -29.44
CA THR A 231 -11.91 15.81 -28.94
C THR A 231 -10.78 16.15 -27.97
N VAL A 232 -10.11 17.29 -28.18
CA VAL A 232 -9.09 17.77 -27.26
C VAL A 232 -9.75 18.35 -26.02
N ILE A 233 -9.44 17.77 -24.86
CA ILE A 233 -9.92 18.20 -23.54
C ILE A 233 -8.98 19.25 -22.96
N SER A 234 -7.68 18.97 -23.02
CA SER A 234 -6.63 19.85 -22.52
C SER A 234 -5.36 19.74 -23.36
N THR A 235 -4.50 20.76 -23.27
CA THR A 235 -3.22 20.79 -23.95
C THR A 235 -2.13 21.36 -23.06
N PHE A 236 -0.94 20.81 -23.16
CA PHE A 236 0.28 21.37 -22.59
C PHE A 236 1.28 21.67 -23.70
N SER A 237 2.05 22.76 -23.58
CA SER A 237 3.10 23.11 -24.54
C SER A 237 4.41 23.32 -23.81
N THR A 238 5.46 22.68 -24.33
CA THR A 238 6.83 22.83 -23.83
C THR A 238 7.45 24.18 -24.20
N GLY A 239 6.90 24.87 -25.20
CA GLY A 239 7.61 25.93 -25.90
C GLY A 239 8.83 25.39 -26.65
N ASP A 240 9.78 26.26 -26.96
CA ASP A 240 11.00 25.84 -27.66
C ASP A 240 11.99 25.15 -26.71
N ILE A 241 12.45 23.97 -27.14
CA ILE A 241 13.40 23.12 -26.42
C ILE A 241 14.81 23.39 -26.95
N GLY A 242 15.52 24.29 -26.27
CA GLY A 242 16.95 24.47 -26.45
C GLY A 242 17.76 23.27 -25.95
N ARG A 243 19.06 23.28 -26.22
CA ARG A 243 20.00 22.23 -25.76
C ARG A 243 20.33 22.32 -24.27
N CYS A 244 20.09 23.47 -23.62
CA CYS A 244 20.60 23.71 -22.26
C CYS A 244 19.60 23.27 -21.19
N ASN A 245 19.94 23.30 -19.91
CA ASN A 245 18.94 23.15 -18.85
C ASN A 245 17.86 24.25 -18.90
N ALA A 246 16.83 24.04 -18.07
CA ALA A 246 15.65 24.88 -17.93
C ALA A 246 15.94 26.38 -17.74
N SER A 247 17.12 26.78 -17.25
CA SER A 247 17.48 28.19 -17.06
C SER A 247 17.69 28.94 -18.38
N ASN A 248 17.96 28.22 -19.49
CA ASN A 248 18.24 28.79 -20.82
C ASN A 248 17.55 27.97 -21.93
N THR A 249 16.56 28.54 -22.62
CA THR A 249 15.81 27.87 -23.70
C THR A 249 16.48 27.97 -25.08
N ASN A 250 17.81 28.06 -25.14
CA ASN A 250 18.58 28.25 -26.37
C ASN A 250 19.65 27.15 -26.55
N ASN A 251 20.47 27.28 -27.61
CA ASN A 251 21.52 26.30 -27.95
C ASN A 251 22.93 26.71 -27.52
N SER A 252 23.07 27.57 -26.51
CA SER A 252 24.36 28.17 -26.11
C SER A 252 25.32 27.24 -25.36
N CYS A 253 24.80 26.16 -24.79
CA CYS A 253 25.54 25.14 -24.03
C CYS A 253 26.29 24.18 -24.95
N VAL A 254 27.32 23.57 -24.39
CA VAL A 254 28.21 22.66 -25.13
C VAL A 254 27.58 21.28 -25.29
N ALA A 255 26.88 20.78 -24.29
CA ALA A 255 26.16 19.52 -24.30
C ALA A 255 24.64 19.75 -24.35
N SER A 256 23.93 18.74 -24.86
CA SER A 256 22.47 18.67 -24.75
C SER A 256 22.09 18.10 -23.38
N GLU A 257 21.05 18.65 -22.75
CA GLU A 257 20.60 18.26 -21.42
C GLU A 257 19.14 17.83 -21.45
N TRP A 258 18.83 16.75 -20.72
CA TRP A 258 17.46 16.27 -20.51
C TRP A 258 16.64 17.30 -19.72
N ARG A 259 15.37 17.47 -20.09
CA ARG A 259 14.43 18.38 -19.42
C ARG A 259 13.16 17.65 -19.04
N ASN A 260 12.79 17.75 -17.76
CA ASN A 260 11.50 17.29 -17.26
C ASN A 260 10.43 18.34 -17.55
N TYR A 261 9.31 17.89 -18.10
CA TYR A 261 8.09 18.66 -18.23
C TYR A 261 6.99 17.94 -17.46
N SER A 262 6.31 18.65 -16.56
CA SER A 262 5.23 18.09 -15.76
C SER A 262 4.09 19.08 -15.58
N THR A 263 2.86 18.57 -15.51
CA THR A 263 1.64 19.32 -15.19
C THR A 263 0.59 18.36 -14.62
N SER A 264 -0.41 18.91 -13.94
CA SER A 264 -1.65 18.19 -13.63
C SER A 264 -2.81 18.70 -14.49
N VAL A 265 -3.78 17.82 -14.78
CA VAL A 265 -4.98 18.15 -15.53
C VAL A 265 -6.18 17.38 -14.97
N ASN A 266 -7.29 18.07 -14.71
CA ASN A 266 -8.55 17.42 -14.42
C ASN A 266 -9.29 17.15 -15.74
N LEU A 267 -9.57 15.88 -16.03
CA LEU A 267 -10.22 15.44 -17.27
C LEU A 267 -11.75 15.32 -17.14
N GLY A 268 -12.31 15.73 -16.00
CA GLY A 268 -13.73 15.62 -15.68
C GLY A 268 -14.15 14.15 -15.53
N ASN A 269 -15.29 13.79 -16.12
CA ASN A 269 -15.89 12.46 -16.00
C ASN A 269 -15.26 11.39 -16.94
N LEU A 270 -14.05 11.61 -17.44
CA LEU A 270 -13.40 10.63 -18.30
C LEU A 270 -12.70 9.57 -17.45
N THR A 271 -13.01 8.30 -17.69
CA THR A 271 -12.27 7.14 -17.16
C THR A 271 -11.22 6.59 -18.12
N THR A 272 -11.24 7.08 -19.36
CA THR A 272 -10.34 6.66 -20.43
C THR A 272 -10.04 7.85 -21.34
N PHE A 273 -8.77 8.03 -21.68
CA PHE A 273 -8.32 9.12 -22.55
C PHE A 273 -7.11 8.72 -23.39
N LYS A 274 -6.84 9.50 -24.43
CA LYS A 274 -5.60 9.40 -25.20
C LYS A 274 -4.65 10.52 -24.82
N ILE A 275 -3.38 10.18 -24.65
CA ILE A 275 -2.31 11.17 -24.61
C ILE A 275 -1.58 11.17 -25.94
N ARG A 276 -1.44 12.35 -26.55
CA ARG A 276 -0.82 12.54 -27.87
C ARG A 276 0.24 13.62 -27.82
N PHE A 277 1.44 13.28 -28.29
CA PHE A 277 2.56 14.20 -28.42
C PHE A 277 2.71 14.60 -29.89
N ILE A 278 2.68 15.90 -30.13
CA ILE A 278 2.81 16.53 -31.45
C ILE A 278 4.12 17.29 -31.47
N ASN A 279 4.95 17.01 -32.47
CA ASN A 279 6.10 17.83 -32.78
C ASN A 279 5.62 18.98 -33.69
N ASN A 280 5.63 20.20 -33.17
CA ASN A 280 5.05 21.39 -33.82
C ASN A 280 5.99 22.02 -34.85
N ALA A 281 7.30 21.85 -34.68
CA ALA A 281 8.28 22.43 -35.58
C ALA A 281 8.49 21.54 -36.82
N PRO A 282 8.92 22.10 -37.96
CA PRO A 282 9.37 21.28 -39.08
C PRO A 282 10.76 20.72 -38.82
N GLY A 283 11.06 19.55 -39.39
CA GLY A 283 12.39 18.93 -39.40
C GLY A 283 13.35 19.52 -40.43
N GLY A 284 14.30 18.70 -40.90
CA GLY A 284 15.38 19.09 -41.81
C GLY A 284 16.61 19.59 -41.06
N GLY A 285 16.72 20.90 -40.85
CA GLY A 285 17.93 21.51 -40.25
C GLY A 285 17.99 21.44 -38.71
N GLY A 286 17.19 20.57 -38.08
CA GLY A 286 17.03 20.48 -36.64
C GLY A 286 15.66 19.93 -36.25
N ASN A 287 15.20 20.27 -35.04
CA ASN A 287 14.00 19.70 -34.41
C ASN A 287 14.12 18.20 -34.07
N ASP A 288 15.33 17.67 -34.09
CA ASP A 288 15.60 16.31 -33.65
C ASP A 288 15.57 16.23 -32.13
N LEU A 289 14.91 15.21 -31.62
CA LEU A 289 14.66 15.08 -30.18
C LEU A 289 14.73 13.64 -29.69
N ALA A 290 15.02 13.49 -28.41
CA ALA A 290 14.83 12.25 -27.66
C ALA A 290 13.71 12.44 -26.64
N LEU A 291 12.95 11.37 -26.39
CA LEU A 291 11.85 11.29 -25.43
C LEU A 291 12.09 10.09 -24.52
N ASP A 292 11.84 10.28 -23.23
CA ASP A 292 12.00 9.23 -22.22
C ASP A 292 11.08 9.48 -21.00
N ASP A 293 10.95 8.47 -20.15
CA ASP A 293 10.34 8.55 -18.82
C ASP A 293 8.94 9.22 -18.82
N ILE A 294 8.04 8.72 -19.67
CA ILE A 294 6.65 9.22 -19.72
C ILE A 294 5.89 8.63 -18.54
N MET A 295 5.44 9.49 -17.63
CA MET A 295 4.69 9.12 -16.44
C MET A 295 3.27 9.65 -16.49
N ILE A 296 2.29 8.81 -16.19
CA ILE A 296 0.89 9.17 -15.95
C ILE A 296 0.46 8.54 -14.62
N LYS A 297 -0.04 9.35 -13.70
CA LYS A 297 -0.47 8.90 -12.37
C LYS A 297 -1.63 9.74 -11.82
N GLN A 298 -2.36 9.18 -10.87
CA GLN A 298 -3.27 9.93 -9.98
C GLN A 298 -2.76 9.81 -8.54
N GLN A 299 -3.32 10.64 -7.68
CA GLN A 299 -3.11 10.54 -6.24
C GLN A 299 -4.44 10.15 -5.62
N TYR A 300 -4.44 9.06 -4.88
CA TYR A 300 -5.61 8.54 -4.19
C TYR A 300 -5.49 8.78 -2.70
N CYS A 301 -6.64 8.86 -2.04
CA CYS A 301 -6.73 9.12 -0.61
C CYS A 301 -6.13 7.97 0.18
N ASP A 302 -5.43 8.28 1.26
CA ASP A 302 -4.82 7.34 2.20
C ASP A 302 -5.07 7.94 3.59
N ARG A 303 -6.11 7.44 4.26
CA ARG A 303 -6.71 8.11 5.41
C ARG A 303 -5.89 7.94 6.68
N ASP A 304 -5.50 6.71 7.00
CA ASP A 304 -4.67 6.36 8.15
C ASP A 304 -3.17 6.58 7.92
N ASN A 305 -2.77 6.87 6.68
CA ASN A 305 -1.38 7.15 6.30
C ASN A 305 -0.45 5.94 6.53
N ASP A 306 -0.94 4.73 6.29
CA ASP A 306 -0.13 3.51 6.32
C ASP A 306 0.64 3.25 4.99
N GLY A 307 0.25 3.96 3.93
CA GLY A 307 0.84 3.90 2.58
C GLY A 307 0.03 3.13 1.55
N VAL A 308 -1.06 2.49 1.96
CA VAL A 308 -2.11 1.92 1.12
C VAL A 308 -3.19 2.98 0.94
N SER A 309 -3.72 3.13 -0.28
CA SER A 309 -4.85 4.05 -0.50
C SER A 309 -6.14 3.30 -0.22
N ASN A 310 -7.14 3.98 0.33
CA ASN A 310 -8.42 3.37 0.74
C ASN A 310 -8.96 2.39 -0.31
N ILE A 311 -8.94 2.76 -1.61
CA ILE A 311 -9.41 1.91 -2.72
C ILE A 311 -8.66 0.57 -2.94
N PHE A 312 -7.59 0.35 -2.19
CA PHE A 312 -6.79 -0.88 -2.20
C PHE A 312 -6.67 -1.47 -0.78
N ASP A 313 -7.17 -0.74 0.21
CA ASP A 313 -7.09 -0.99 1.62
C ASP A 313 -8.23 -1.93 2.02
N LEU A 314 -8.05 -2.72 3.07
CA LEU A 314 -9.12 -3.56 3.58
C LEU A 314 -9.63 -3.08 4.94
N ASP A 315 -8.99 -2.07 5.53
CA ASP A 315 -9.21 -1.54 6.87
C ASP A 315 -8.78 -0.06 6.86
N ALA A 316 -9.58 0.78 6.20
CA ALA A 316 -9.26 2.13 5.74
C ALA A 316 -8.96 3.16 6.84
N ASP A 317 -9.35 2.88 8.08
CA ASP A 317 -9.01 3.65 9.27
C ASP A 317 -8.16 2.86 10.27
N ASN A 318 -7.73 1.66 9.89
CA ASN A 318 -6.76 0.82 10.59
C ASN A 318 -7.19 0.45 12.02
N ASP A 319 -8.49 0.33 12.28
CA ASP A 319 -9.05 0.02 13.60
C ASP A 319 -9.13 -1.51 13.85
N GLY A 320 -8.89 -2.34 12.84
CA GLY A 320 -8.90 -3.80 12.92
C GLY A 320 -10.21 -4.45 12.49
N ILE A 321 -11.24 -3.67 12.21
CA ILE A 321 -12.48 -4.06 11.58
C ILE A 321 -12.37 -3.71 10.07
N PRO A 322 -12.44 -4.70 9.17
CA PRO A 322 -12.36 -4.45 7.75
C PRO A 322 -13.58 -3.77 7.21
N ASP A 323 -13.35 -2.95 6.20
CA ASP A 323 -14.35 -2.17 5.49
C ASP A 323 -15.53 -3.02 5.00
N ILE A 324 -15.30 -4.24 4.53
CA ILE A 324 -16.39 -5.15 4.12
C ILE A 324 -17.36 -5.47 5.25
N GLU A 325 -16.88 -5.51 6.49
CA GLU A 325 -17.69 -5.74 7.68
C GLU A 325 -18.49 -4.50 8.06
N GLU A 326 -17.86 -3.34 8.00
CA GLU A 326 -18.41 -2.05 8.39
C GLU A 326 -19.38 -1.49 7.36
N ALA A 327 -19.11 -1.71 6.08
CA ALA A 327 -20.03 -1.52 4.98
C ALA A 327 -21.28 -2.42 5.08
N GLY A 328 -21.27 -3.43 5.96
CA GLY A 328 -22.40 -4.33 6.22
C GLY A 328 -22.44 -5.55 5.29
N PHE A 329 -21.34 -5.86 4.61
CA PHE A 329 -21.23 -6.92 3.61
C PHE A 329 -20.46 -8.15 4.11
N LYS A 330 -20.12 -8.24 5.40
CA LYS A 330 -19.37 -9.38 5.99
C LYS A 330 -19.87 -10.78 5.64
N HIS A 331 -21.16 -10.94 5.39
CA HIS A 331 -21.77 -12.20 4.98
C HIS A 331 -21.27 -12.72 3.61
N LEU A 332 -20.66 -11.87 2.78
CA LEU A 332 -20.00 -12.22 1.52
C LEU A 332 -18.52 -12.57 1.70
N SER A 333 -17.91 -12.26 2.85
CA SER A 333 -16.47 -12.45 3.08
C SER A 333 -16.10 -13.85 3.58
N ASN A 334 -17.01 -14.57 4.25
CA ASN A 334 -16.69 -15.75 5.05
C ASN A 334 -15.50 -15.53 6.03
N GLY A 335 -15.37 -14.32 6.56
CA GLY A 335 -14.32 -13.92 7.50
C GLY A 335 -12.96 -13.78 6.82
N ARG A 336 -12.91 -13.32 5.57
CA ARG A 336 -11.66 -13.13 4.81
C ARG A 336 -11.18 -11.69 4.74
N ALA A 337 -11.85 -10.74 5.39
CA ALA A 337 -11.63 -9.28 5.28
C ALA A 337 -11.92 -8.65 3.91
N LEU A 338 -12.09 -9.46 2.86
CA LEU A 338 -12.63 -9.07 1.55
C LEU A 338 -13.65 -10.11 1.07
N MET A 339 -14.28 -9.89 -0.08
CA MET A 339 -15.23 -10.83 -0.66
C MET A 339 -14.60 -12.22 -0.93
N ASP A 340 -15.36 -13.29 -0.64
CA ASP A 340 -14.87 -14.65 -0.82
C ASP A 340 -14.95 -15.10 -2.30
N ILE A 341 -13.86 -14.84 -3.02
CA ILE A 341 -13.64 -15.29 -4.40
C ILE A 341 -13.24 -16.77 -4.54
N VAL A 342 -12.96 -17.45 -3.42
CA VAL A 342 -12.43 -18.82 -3.42
C VAL A 342 -13.55 -19.84 -3.24
N THR A 343 -14.56 -19.54 -2.41
CA THR A 343 -15.67 -20.44 -2.15
C THR A 343 -16.67 -20.45 -3.31
N SER A 344 -16.82 -21.63 -3.91
CA SER A 344 -17.69 -21.80 -5.08
C SER A 344 -19.14 -21.36 -4.81
N GLY A 345 -19.58 -20.37 -5.60
CA GLY A 345 -20.94 -19.84 -5.56
C GLY A 345 -21.15 -18.69 -4.58
N VAL A 346 -20.09 -18.18 -3.95
CA VAL A 346 -20.12 -16.90 -3.22
C VAL A 346 -19.87 -15.78 -4.22
N TRP A 347 -18.67 -15.68 -4.80
CA TRP A 347 -18.36 -14.70 -5.83
C TRP A 347 -19.15 -14.91 -7.13
N VAL A 348 -19.88 -13.86 -7.51
CA VAL A 348 -20.62 -13.77 -8.78
C VAL A 348 -20.47 -12.35 -9.34
N ASP A 349 -19.67 -12.24 -10.40
CA ASP A 349 -19.62 -11.06 -11.27
C ASP A 349 -19.93 -11.52 -12.71
N ALA A 350 -21.17 -11.31 -13.15
CA ALA A 350 -21.59 -11.73 -14.49
C ALA A 350 -21.21 -10.70 -15.56
N ASN A 351 -20.94 -9.45 -15.17
CA ASN A 351 -20.75 -8.34 -16.08
C ASN A 351 -19.25 -8.02 -16.31
N ALA A 352 -18.37 -8.58 -15.48
CA ALA A 352 -16.92 -8.44 -15.48
C ALA A 352 -16.45 -7.00 -15.21
N ASN A 353 -17.07 -6.34 -14.22
CA ASN A 353 -16.67 -5.02 -13.73
C ASN A 353 -15.96 -5.06 -12.37
N GLY A 354 -15.72 -6.26 -11.80
CA GLY A 354 -15.05 -6.42 -10.52
C GLY A 354 -15.93 -6.11 -9.31
N PHE A 355 -17.22 -5.85 -9.53
CA PHE A 355 -18.18 -5.63 -8.45
C PHE A 355 -19.20 -6.76 -8.34
N HIS A 356 -19.49 -7.18 -7.11
CA HIS A 356 -20.37 -8.32 -6.89
C HIS A 356 -21.84 -8.05 -7.32
N ASP A 357 -22.41 -8.95 -8.14
CA ASP A 357 -23.73 -8.80 -8.76
C ASP A 357 -24.87 -8.51 -7.75
N SER A 358 -24.77 -8.99 -6.51
CA SER A 358 -25.80 -8.69 -5.50
C SER A 358 -25.77 -7.24 -5.02
N LEU A 359 -24.57 -6.66 -4.92
CA LEU A 359 -24.38 -5.26 -4.55
C LEU A 359 -24.72 -4.35 -5.73
N ASP A 360 -24.39 -4.79 -6.94
CA ASP A 360 -24.81 -4.19 -8.20
C ASP A 360 -26.34 -4.05 -8.29
N ALA A 361 -27.07 -5.10 -7.90
CA ALA A 361 -28.52 -5.06 -7.79
C ALA A 361 -29.02 -4.09 -6.71
N MET A 362 -28.27 -3.92 -5.62
CA MET A 362 -28.58 -2.93 -4.57
C MET A 362 -28.36 -1.50 -5.06
N LEU A 363 -27.28 -1.22 -5.80
CA LEU A 363 -27.02 0.07 -6.43
C LEU A 363 -28.14 0.43 -7.40
N ALA A 364 -28.48 -0.48 -8.32
CA ALA A 364 -29.57 -0.29 -9.28
C ALA A 364 -30.95 -0.14 -8.61
N GLY A 365 -31.14 -0.78 -7.45
CA GLY A 365 -32.34 -0.71 -6.64
C GLY A 365 -32.44 0.50 -5.71
N GLY A 366 -31.35 1.26 -5.54
CA GLY A 366 -31.24 2.34 -4.55
C GLY A 366 -31.32 1.85 -3.10
N THR A 367 -30.89 0.61 -2.85
CA THR A 367 -30.82 0.00 -1.51
C THR A 367 -29.38 -0.25 -1.06
N TYR A 368 -28.40 0.13 -1.87
CA TYR A 368 -27.01 0.19 -1.48
C TYR A 368 -26.84 1.37 -0.52
N LEU A 369 -26.60 1.07 0.75
CA LEU A 369 -26.48 2.02 1.85
C LEU A 369 -25.28 1.60 2.69
N LEU A 370 -24.25 2.43 2.66
CA LEU A 370 -23.13 2.32 3.58
C LEU A 370 -23.57 2.89 4.93
N PRO A 371 -23.28 2.19 6.05
CA PRO A 371 -23.54 2.69 7.39
C PRO A 371 -22.92 4.05 7.73
N ASP A 372 -23.57 4.74 8.65
CA ASP A 372 -23.22 6.01 9.32
C ASP A 372 -24.07 5.97 10.59
N THR A 373 -23.53 5.30 11.60
CA THR A 373 -24.31 4.78 12.74
C THR A 373 -24.79 5.90 13.66
N ASP A 374 -23.97 6.90 13.88
CA ASP A 374 -24.25 8.04 14.74
C ASP A 374 -24.87 9.24 13.98
N GLY A 375 -24.71 9.30 12.66
CA GLY A 375 -25.26 10.34 11.79
C GLY A 375 -24.42 11.62 11.69
N ASP A 376 -23.11 11.57 11.94
CA ASP A 376 -22.22 12.73 11.92
C ASP A 376 -21.67 13.07 10.51
N GLY A 377 -21.85 12.15 9.56
CA GLY A 377 -21.46 12.26 8.16
C GLY A 377 -20.12 11.62 7.80
N VAL A 378 -19.41 11.06 8.76
CA VAL A 378 -18.36 10.05 8.57
C VAL A 378 -19.05 8.68 8.41
N ARG A 379 -18.39 7.72 7.76
CA ARG A 379 -18.97 6.40 7.48
C ARG A 379 -18.29 5.40 8.37
N ASP A 380 -19.03 4.42 8.89
CA ASP A 380 -18.52 3.44 9.84
C ASP A 380 -17.17 2.82 9.41
N PHE A 381 -16.95 2.52 8.12
CA PHE A 381 -15.68 1.94 7.60
C PHE A 381 -14.44 2.85 7.66
N GLN A 382 -14.61 3.93 8.39
CA GLN A 382 -13.87 5.15 8.28
C GLN A 382 -14.21 5.99 9.53
N ASP A 383 -14.73 5.44 10.61
CA ASP A 383 -15.16 6.14 11.80
C ASP A 383 -14.55 5.44 13.00
N LEU A 384 -13.74 6.14 13.80
CA LEU A 384 -13.03 5.49 14.91
C LEU A 384 -13.92 5.27 16.16
N ASP A 385 -15.14 5.82 16.20
CA ASP A 385 -16.13 5.68 17.29
C ASP A 385 -17.55 5.72 16.65
N SER A 386 -17.90 4.68 15.87
CA SER A 386 -19.06 4.64 14.97
C SER A 386 -20.41 4.93 15.65
N ASP A 387 -20.57 4.63 16.93
CA ASP A 387 -21.79 4.93 17.69
C ASP A 387 -21.62 6.10 18.68
N ASN A 388 -20.41 6.62 18.76
CA ASN A 388 -20.03 7.86 19.41
C ASN A 388 -20.24 7.84 20.94
N ASP A 389 -19.84 6.73 21.55
CA ASP A 389 -20.09 6.37 22.93
C ASP A 389 -18.83 6.44 23.83
N SER A 390 -17.69 6.89 23.28
CA SER A 390 -16.38 7.04 23.94
C SER A 390 -15.56 5.76 24.11
N LEU A 391 -16.04 4.64 23.61
CA LEU A 391 -15.27 3.43 23.37
C LEU A 391 -14.96 3.38 21.88
N PHE A 392 -13.70 3.21 21.51
CA PHE A 392 -13.33 3.18 20.09
C PHE A 392 -13.68 1.83 19.46
N ASP A 393 -13.95 1.84 18.16
CA ASP A 393 -14.37 0.66 17.41
C ASP A 393 -13.34 -0.48 17.53
N VAL A 394 -12.04 -0.16 17.46
CA VAL A 394 -10.90 -1.07 17.75
C VAL A 394 -10.99 -1.75 19.13
N ASP A 395 -11.46 -1.06 20.16
CA ASP A 395 -11.60 -1.59 21.52
C ASP A 395 -12.85 -2.49 21.64
N GLU A 396 -13.90 -2.18 20.88
CA GLU A 396 -15.19 -2.89 20.89
C GLU A 396 -15.25 -4.08 19.93
N ALA A 397 -14.40 -4.12 18.90
CA ALA A 397 -14.26 -5.22 17.97
C ALA A 397 -13.94 -6.56 18.66
N GLY A 398 -13.38 -6.50 19.88
CA GLY A 398 -13.25 -7.60 20.82
C GLY A 398 -11.87 -8.27 20.85
N LEU A 399 -11.70 -9.20 21.79
CA LEU A 399 -10.40 -9.71 22.25
C LEU A 399 -9.51 -10.41 21.21
N PHE A 400 -10.08 -10.85 20.08
CA PHE A 400 -9.34 -11.48 18.99
C PHE A 400 -8.84 -10.47 17.93
N ASN A 401 -9.36 -9.24 17.94
CA ASN A 401 -8.79 -8.09 17.25
C ASN A 401 -7.75 -7.38 18.14
N GLY A 402 -7.13 -8.07 19.11
CA GLY A 402 -6.04 -7.51 19.90
C GLY A 402 -6.46 -6.36 20.81
N ASP A 403 -5.52 -5.83 21.58
CA ASP A 403 -5.59 -4.50 22.19
C ASP A 403 -4.92 -3.51 21.22
N GLY A 404 -5.32 -3.62 19.94
CA GLY A 404 -4.63 -3.07 18.76
C GLY A 404 -4.19 -1.64 18.96
N ASP A 405 -5.02 -0.84 19.61
CA ASP A 405 -4.74 0.52 20.03
C ASP A 405 -3.91 0.60 21.35
N VAL A 406 -2.63 0.25 21.25
CA VAL A 406 -1.67 0.29 22.38
C VAL A 406 -1.56 1.70 22.94
N ASN A 407 -1.63 2.70 22.07
CA ASN A 407 -1.38 4.09 22.39
C ASN A 407 -2.66 4.82 22.86
N GLY A 408 -3.85 4.29 22.58
CA GLY A 408 -5.18 4.75 23.01
C GLY A 408 -5.73 5.92 22.24
N ASP A 409 -5.47 5.99 20.93
CA ASP A 409 -5.91 7.04 20.00
C ASP A 409 -7.02 6.61 19.02
N GLY A 410 -7.52 5.38 19.12
CA GLY A 410 -8.55 4.82 18.24
C GLY A 410 -7.98 4.09 17.03
N LEU A 411 -6.68 4.20 16.76
CA LEU A 411 -6.03 3.52 15.64
C LEU A 411 -5.31 2.26 16.10
N GLY A 412 -5.25 1.25 15.23
CA GLY A 412 -4.40 0.09 15.41
C GLY A 412 -2.91 0.44 15.39
N ASP A 413 -2.16 -0.10 16.34
CA ASP A 413 -0.70 0.00 16.42
C ASP A 413 -0.04 -1.31 15.98
N GLY A 414 0.68 -1.27 14.85
CA GLY A 414 1.43 -2.44 14.42
C GLY A 414 2.07 -2.29 13.05
N PRO A 415 2.93 -3.24 12.66
CA PRO A 415 3.28 -3.39 11.26
C PRO A 415 2.11 -4.06 10.50
N ASP A 416 1.91 -3.65 9.25
CA ASP A 416 1.32 -4.48 8.19
C ASP A 416 2.46 -5.10 7.37
N GLY A 417 2.44 -6.43 7.23
CA GLY A 417 3.54 -7.22 6.67
C GLY A 417 3.45 -7.38 5.17
N ASP A 418 2.24 -7.44 4.64
CA ASP A 418 1.90 -7.67 3.24
C ASP A 418 1.29 -6.45 2.55
N GLY A 419 0.94 -5.39 3.28
CA GLY A 419 0.51 -4.12 2.72
C GLY A 419 -0.90 -4.22 2.15
N ASP A 420 -1.79 -4.90 2.86
CA ASP A 420 -3.19 -5.07 2.48
C ASP A 420 -4.18 -4.30 3.37
N GLY A 421 -3.67 -3.48 4.30
CA GLY A 421 -4.46 -2.67 5.21
C GLY A 421 -4.67 -3.31 6.57
N VAL A 422 -4.65 -4.64 6.67
CA VAL A 422 -4.94 -5.32 7.93
C VAL A 422 -3.64 -5.56 8.70
N LEU A 423 -3.48 -4.89 9.84
CA LEU A 423 -2.27 -5.06 10.66
C LEU A 423 -2.01 -6.53 11.07
N ASN A 424 -0.73 -6.92 11.16
CA ASN A 424 -0.29 -8.26 11.60
C ASN A 424 -0.75 -8.64 13.02
N ILE A 425 -1.29 -7.69 13.80
CA ILE A 425 -1.85 -7.98 15.12
C ILE A 425 -3.28 -8.52 15.02
N PHE A 426 -4.01 -8.14 13.97
CA PHE A 426 -5.37 -8.60 13.66
C PHE A 426 -5.38 -9.84 12.77
N GLU A 427 -4.25 -10.16 12.13
CA GLU A 427 -4.12 -11.30 11.23
C GLU A 427 -2.78 -12.07 11.39
N ASN A 428 -2.65 -13.25 10.76
CA ASN A 428 -1.40 -14.07 10.77
C ASN A 428 -1.35 -14.97 9.52
N PHE A 429 -2.02 -14.52 8.49
CA PHE A 429 -2.02 -15.00 7.13
C PHE A 429 -0.85 -14.36 6.39
N THR A 430 -0.67 -14.72 5.13
CA THR A 430 0.41 -14.16 4.32
C THR A 430 -0.14 -14.13 2.91
N GLY A 431 -0.51 -12.93 2.48
CA GLY A 431 -1.31 -12.64 1.31
C GLY A 431 -2.57 -11.88 1.71
N ARG A 432 -3.18 -11.24 0.72
CA ARG A 432 -4.30 -10.32 0.89
C ARG A 432 -5.49 -10.87 1.70
N GLY A 433 -5.95 -10.07 2.65
CA GLY A 433 -7.03 -10.32 3.58
C GLY A 433 -6.65 -11.32 4.66
N THR A 434 -7.61 -12.15 5.06
CA THR A 434 -7.38 -13.17 6.11
C THR A 434 -7.75 -14.58 5.64
N GLN A 435 -7.22 -15.60 6.31
CA GLN A 435 -7.61 -16.98 6.01
C GLN A 435 -9.06 -17.23 6.45
N VAL A 436 -9.32 -17.04 7.75
CA VAL A 436 -10.63 -16.98 8.41
C VAL A 436 -10.41 -16.23 9.72
N ARG A 437 -11.09 -15.11 9.91
CA ARG A 437 -11.16 -14.36 11.16
C ARG A 437 -12.58 -14.42 11.76
N PRO A 438 -12.75 -14.42 13.09
CA PRO A 438 -14.02 -14.02 13.70
C PRO A 438 -14.47 -12.64 13.21
N PHE A 439 -15.77 -12.43 13.18
CA PHE A 439 -16.35 -11.10 12.99
C PHE A 439 -16.23 -10.28 14.28
N ALA A 440 -16.42 -8.97 14.16
CA ALA A 440 -16.46 -8.06 15.31
C ALA A 440 -17.44 -8.57 16.37
N GLN A 441 -17.09 -8.31 17.63
CA GLN A 441 -17.82 -8.78 18.80
C GLN A 441 -19.29 -8.33 18.77
N ASP A 442 -20.17 -9.21 19.23
CA ASP A 442 -21.62 -8.98 19.41
C ASP A 442 -21.98 -9.61 20.75
N THR A 443 -21.91 -8.82 21.81
CA THR A 443 -21.95 -9.27 23.21
C THR A 443 -23.33 -9.80 23.59
N ASP A 444 -24.42 -9.18 23.11
CA ASP A 444 -25.77 -9.62 23.39
C ASP A 444 -26.32 -10.67 22.38
N GLY A 445 -25.64 -10.85 21.24
CA GLY A 445 -25.97 -11.82 20.20
C GLY A 445 -27.17 -11.42 19.35
N ASN A 446 -27.46 -10.12 19.22
CA ASN A 446 -28.61 -9.62 18.47
C ASN A 446 -28.33 -9.45 16.96
N GLY A 447 -27.07 -9.59 16.54
CA GLY A 447 -26.61 -9.50 15.15
C GLY A 447 -26.11 -8.11 14.74
N ILE A 448 -26.11 -7.14 15.64
CA ILE A 448 -25.43 -5.84 15.51
C ILE A 448 -24.11 -5.97 16.29
N PRO A 449 -22.96 -5.57 15.73
CA PRO A 449 -21.70 -5.53 16.47
C PRO A 449 -21.70 -4.50 17.60
N ASP A 450 -20.81 -4.68 18.58
CA ASP A 450 -20.69 -3.82 19.76
C ASP A 450 -20.36 -2.36 19.39
N TYR A 451 -19.40 -2.13 18.49
CA TYR A 451 -19.00 -0.80 17.95
C TYR A 451 -20.11 0.03 17.29
N ARG A 452 -21.33 -0.52 17.21
CA ARG A 452 -22.51 0.13 16.63
C ARG A 452 -23.65 0.26 17.61
N GLN A 453 -23.40 0.06 18.90
CA GLN A 453 -24.40 -0.11 19.94
C GLN A 453 -24.05 0.56 21.26
N LEU A 454 -24.79 1.62 21.56
CA LEU A 454 -24.69 2.34 22.82
C LEU A 454 -24.88 1.50 24.11
N ASP A 455 -25.39 0.26 24.04
CA ASP A 455 -25.63 -0.66 25.18
C ASP A 455 -25.37 -2.11 24.71
N SER A 456 -24.11 -2.41 24.44
CA SER A 456 -23.58 -3.63 23.82
C SER A 456 -23.99 -4.93 24.53
N ASP A 457 -24.16 -4.90 25.86
CA ASP A 457 -24.62 -6.08 26.63
C ASP A 457 -26.13 -6.09 26.91
N SER A 458 -26.87 -5.10 26.39
CA SER A 458 -28.31 -4.93 26.58
C SER A 458 -28.75 -4.96 28.06
N ASN A 459 -27.88 -4.52 28.99
CA ASN A 459 -28.20 -4.54 30.43
C ASN A 459 -29.06 -3.34 30.88
N GLY A 460 -29.25 -2.35 30.00
CA GLY A 460 -29.99 -1.12 30.27
C GLY A 460 -29.12 0.02 30.82
N THR A 461 -27.80 -0.08 30.67
CA THR A 461 -26.82 0.94 31.05
C THR A 461 -25.91 1.16 29.86
N PHE A 462 -26.00 2.34 29.23
CA PHE A 462 -25.17 2.66 28.07
C PHE A 462 -23.67 2.54 28.38
N ASP A 463 -22.85 2.14 27.41
CA ASP A 463 -21.46 1.78 27.65
C ASP A 463 -20.61 2.99 28.07
N ILE A 464 -20.87 4.18 27.51
CA ILE A 464 -20.35 5.48 27.98
C ILE A 464 -20.50 5.71 29.49
N ARG A 465 -21.49 5.10 30.16
CA ARG A 465 -21.67 5.25 31.63
C ARG A 465 -20.64 4.48 32.43
N THR A 466 -20.04 3.48 31.83
CA THR A 466 -18.97 2.69 32.42
C THR A 466 -17.59 3.31 32.15
N SER A 467 -17.50 4.21 31.16
CA SER A 467 -16.29 4.94 30.79
C SER A 467 -15.97 6.13 31.72
N LEU A 468 -14.76 6.68 31.56
CA LEU A 468 -14.34 7.92 32.25
C LEU A 468 -15.02 9.18 31.68
N TYR A 469 -15.75 9.03 30.58
CA TYR A 469 -16.34 10.11 29.79
C TYR A 469 -17.86 10.21 29.93
N ALA A 470 -18.47 9.47 30.87
CA ALA A 470 -19.88 9.55 31.23
C ALA A 470 -20.44 10.98 31.45
N SER A 471 -19.58 11.96 31.74
CA SER A 471 -19.96 13.38 31.87
C SER A 471 -20.17 14.12 30.56
N LEU A 472 -19.69 13.57 29.43
CA LEU A 472 -19.86 14.11 28.09
C LEU A 472 -21.25 13.78 27.51
N ASP A 473 -21.92 12.74 28.01
CA ASP A 473 -23.35 12.47 27.78
C ASP A 473 -24.22 13.14 28.86
N ALA A 474 -24.46 14.45 28.73
CA ALA A 474 -25.28 15.20 29.68
C ALA A 474 -26.79 15.00 29.46
N ASN A 475 -27.20 14.58 28.26
CA ASN A 475 -28.60 14.40 27.90
C ASN A 475 -29.13 12.98 28.22
N SER A 476 -28.23 12.05 28.49
CA SER A 476 -28.50 10.65 28.82
C SER A 476 -29.05 9.80 27.67
N ASN A 477 -28.55 10.01 26.45
CA ASN A 477 -28.89 9.19 25.29
C ASN A 477 -27.87 8.10 24.98
N GLY A 478 -26.73 8.04 25.67
CA GLY A 478 -25.68 7.07 25.42
C GLY A 478 -24.53 7.59 24.55
N MET A 479 -24.70 8.74 23.89
CA MET A 479 -23.68 9.31 23.00
C MET A 479 -22.99 10.53 23.63
N ILE A 480 -21.79 10.83 23.18
CA ILE A 480 -21.09 12.08 23.47
C ILE A 480 -21.93 13.27 22.97
N ASP A 481 -22.09 14.32 23.79
CA ASP A 481 -22.81 15.53 23.38
C ASP A 481 -21.95 16.39 22.43
N GLY A 482 -22.18 16.29 21.12
CA GLY A 482 -21.50 17.08 20.10
C GLY A 482 -21.55 16.37 18.75
N ILE A 483 -21.42 17.10 17.65
CA ILE A 483 -21.24 16.55 16.29
C ILE A 483 -20.25 17.38 15.48
N VAL A 484 -19.50 18.24 16.16
CA VAL A 484 -18.43 19.00 15.51
C VAL A 484 -17.23 18.10 15.57
N ASP A 485 -16.70 17.82 14.40
CA ASP A 485 -15.55 16.96 14.15
C ASP A 485 -14.85 17.63 12.95
N VAL A 486 -13.71 18.25 13.23
CA VAL A 486 -13.02 19.18 12.33
C VAL A 486 -12.17 18.45 11.30
N ASP A 487 -11.55 17.36 11.71
CA ASP A 487 -10.65 16.53 10.91
C ASP A 487 -11.32 15.32 10.27
N LYS A 488 -12.58 15.07 10.57
CA LYS A 488 -13.38 14.01 9.96
C LYS A 488 -12.83 12.64 10.25
N ASP A 489 -12.52 12.40 11.53
CA ASP A 489 -12.07 11.12 12.04
C ASP A 489 -13.18 10.29 12.73
N GLY A 490 -14.39 10.85 12.85
CA GLY A 490 -15.53 10.21 13.54
C GLY A 490 -15.60 10.54 15.04
N ILE A 491 -14.56 11.18 15.58
CA ILE A 491 -14.44 11.52 16.99
C ILE A 491 -14.87 12.98 17.20
N PRO A 492 -15.88 13.27 18.05
CA PRO A 492 -16.32 14.64 18.29
C PRO A 492 -15.23 15.47 18.96
N ASP A 493 -15.06 16.73 18.54
CA ASP A 493 -14.12 17.74 19.09
C ASP A 493 -14.17 17.87 20.63
N THR A 494 -15.29 17.49 21.26
CA THR A 494 -15.46 17.51 22.72
C THR A 494 -14.73 16.39 23.46
N PHE A 495 -14.44 15.30 22.75
CA PHE A 495 -13.74 14.12 23.21
C PHE A 495 -12.34 14.03 22.60
N ASP A 496 -12.19 14.42 21.34
CA ASP A 496 -10.92 14.49 20.65
C ASP A 496 -9.93 15.47 21.31
N THR A 497 -8.70 15.00 21.48
CA THR A 497 -7.60 15.75 22.09
C THR A 497 -6.75 16.53 21.10
N ASP A 498 -6.79 16.22 19.80
CA ASP A 498 -6.08 16.93 18.72
C ASP A 498 -6.84 16.91 17.39
N VAL A 499 -7.71 17.90 17.21
CA VAL A 499 -8.59 18.15 16.04
C VAL A 499 -7.88 18.48 14.70
N THR A 500 -6.65 18.01 14.54
CA THR A 500 -5.84 18.19 13.33
C THR A 500 -5.17 16.90 12.83
N VAL A 501 -5.42 15.77 13.48
CA VAL A 501 -4.82 14.46 13.17
C VAL A 501 -5.90 13.39 13.29
N LEU A 502 -5.82 12.33 12.49
CA LEU A 502 -6.70 11.17 12.64
C LEU A 502 -6.48 10.54 14.03
N GLY A 503 -7.57 10.27 14.75
CA GLY A 503 -7.54 9.66 16.07
C GLY A 503 -7.41 10.69 17.19
N SER A 504 -7.62 10.23 18.43
CA SER A 504 -7.61 11.07 19.63
C SER A 504 -6.49 10.68 20.60
N PRO A 505 -5.29 11.28 20.49
CA PRO A 505 -4.14 10.94 21.31
C PRO A 505 -4.43 10.81 22.82
N ARG A 506 -3.92 9.74 23.44
CA ARG A 506 -4.17 9.46 24.85
C ARG A 506 -3.76 10.61 25.80
N ASP A 507 -4.74 11.17 26.51
CA ASP A 507 -4.50 12.11 27.62
C ASP A 507 -3.95 11.38 28.87
N LEU A 508 -2.62 11.34 28.98
CA LEU A 508 -1.89 10.73 30.09
C LEU A 508 -2.11 11.42 31.45
N ASP A 509 -2.60 12.66 31.48
CA ASP A 509 -2.87 13.38 32.73
C ASP A 509 -4.25 13.03 33.31
N ARG A 510 -5.14 12.40 32.52
CA ARG A 510 -6.50 12.02 32.93
C ARG A 510 -6.78 10.52 32.97
N LYS A 511 -6.08 9.67 32.19
CA LYS A 511 -6.29 8.20 32.24
C LYS A 511 -5.68 7.62 33.53
N LEU A 512 -6.52 7.39 34.55
CA LEU A 512 -6.15 6.91 35.89
C LEU A 512 -6.29 5.39 36.09
N TYR A 513 -6.73 4.66 35.06
CA TYR A 513 -7.03 3.23 35.14
C TYR A 513 -5.98 2.45 34.36
N LEU A 514 -5.27 1.56 35.05
CA LEU A 514 -4.36 0.57 34.47
C LEU A 514 -4.92 -0.79 34.87
N HIS A 515 -5.48 -1.54 33.91
CA HIS A 515 -6.14 -2.81 34.14
C HIS A 515 -5.28 -3.94 33.63
N PHE A 516 -4.44 -4.53 34.49
CA PHE A 516 -3.56 -5.63 34.11
C PHE A 516 -4.34 -6.86 33.63
N ASP A 517 -4.58 -6.93 32.31
CA ASP A 517 -5.32 -8.01 31.65
C ASP A 517 -4.41 -9.19 31.23
N GLY A 518 -3.09 -8.99 31.32
CA GLY A 518 -2.07 -9.99 31.05
C GLY A 518 -1.58 -10.03 29.59
N ARG A 519 -2.03 -9.13 28.71
CA ARG A 519 -1.63 -9.07 27.29
C ARG A 519 -0.63 -7.93 27.00
N ASN A 520 -0.86 -6.71 27.50
CA ASN A 520 0.03 -5.56 27.23
C ASN A 520 0.28 -4.60 28.42
N ASP A 521 -0.42 -4.75 29.54
CA ASP A 521 -0.18 -3.90 30.70
C ASP A 521 1.08 -4.30 31.46
N TYR A 522 2.10 -3.46 31.40
CA TYR A 522 3.22 -3.58 32.33
C TYR A 522 3.84 -2.24 32.67
N ALA A 523 4.23 -2.10 33.93
CA ALA A 523 5.11 -1.03 34.35
C ALA A 523 6.55 -1.50 34.17
N GLN A 524 7.37 -0.66 33.52
CA GLN A 524 8.82 -0.86 33.46
C GLN A 524 9.60 0.29 34.09
N SER A 525 10.76 -0.05 34.64
CA SER A 525 11.65 0.92 35.27
C SER A 525 13.12 0.56 35.03
N THR A 526 14.01 1.46 35.47
CA THR A 526 15.46 1.27 35.42
C THR A 526 15.87 -0.07 36.02
N GLN A 527 17.00 -0.61 35.57
CA GLN A 527 17.56 -1.86 36.07
C GLN A 527 17.79 -1.85 37.59
N LEU A 528 17.29 -2.89 38.29
CA LEU A 528 17.37 -3.03 39.75
C LEU A 528 18.19 -4.24 40.22
N LEU A 529 18.19 -5.36 39.48
CA LEU A 529 18.65 -6.66 40.00
C LEU A 529 20.08 -7.07 39.59
N SER A 530 20.78 -6.26 38.82
CA SER A 530 22.10 -6.58 38.25
C SER A 530 23.17 -6.81 39.31
N GLY A 531 23.84 -7.96 39.28
CA GLY A 531 25.01 -8.22 40.13
C GLY A 531 24.70 -8.34 41.62
N LEU A 532 23.43 -8.34 42.03
CA LEU A 532 23.06 -8.44 43.43
C LEU A 532 23.35 -9.84 43.99
N PRO A 533 23.98 -9.94 45.19
CA PRO A 533 24.26 -11.24 45.81
C PRO A 533 22.99 -11.93 46.32
N SER A 534 21.95 -11.14 46.61
CA SER A 534 20.64 -11.59 47.05
C SER A 534 19.57 -10.59 46.65
N ALA A 535 18.34 -11.07 46.44
CA ALA A 535 17.18 -10.26 46.12
C ALA A 535 15.89 -10.94 46.62
N THR A 536 14.91 -10.13 46.99
CA THR A 536 13.55 -10.58 47.31
C THR A 536 12.57 -9.78 46.48
N MET A 537 11.64 -10.48 45.84
CA MET A 537 10.52 -9.90 45.10
C MET A 537 9.21 -10.47 45.63
N MET A 538 8.17 -9.64 45.70
CA MET A 538 6.84 -10.06 46.11
C MET A 538 5.77 -9.28 45.35
N ALA A 539 4.67 -9.95 45.04
CA ALA A 539 3.51 -9.38 44.37
C ALA A 539 2.22 -9.93 44.96
N TRP A 540 1.15 -9.15 44.87
CA TRP A 540 -0.20 -9.67 44.95
C TRP A 540 -0.68 -9.95 43.53
N ILE A 541 -1.15 -11.17 43.29
CA ILE A 541 -1.67 -11.59 41.99
C ILE A 541 -3.10 -12.10 42.16
N LYS A 542 -3.95 -11.86 41.16
CA LYS A 542 -5.26 -12.49 41.03
C LYS A 542 -5.26 -13.19 39.67
N LEU A 543 -5.46 -14.50 39.67
CA LEU A 543 -5.64 -15.26 38.44
C LEU A 543 -7.11 -15.20 38.04
N THR A 544 -7.43 -14.94 36.77
CA THR A 544 -8.81 -14.96 36.26
C THR A 544 -9.14 -16.34 35.68
N ASP A 545 -10.43 -16.69 35.55
CA ASP A 545 -10.88 -17.81 34.71
C ASP A 545 -11.52 -17.32 33.41
N ASP A 546 -11.25 -16.08 33.05
CA ASP A 546 -11.78 -15.51 31.84
C ASP A 546 -11.11 -16.21 30.65
N VAL A 547 -11.93 -17.02 29.97
CA VAL A 547 -11.45 -17.96 28.94
C VAL A 547 -11.10 -17.22 27.66
N THR A 548 -11.52 -15.96 27.53
CA THR A 548 -11.28 -15.11 26.38
C THR A 548 -9.95 -14.34 26.51
N THR A 549 -9.55 -13.95 27.72
CA THR A 549 -8.30 -13.19 27.97
C THR A 549 -7.15 -14.05 28.51
N ASP A 550 -7.42 -15.12 29.26
CA ASP A 550 -6.41 -15.75 30.12
C ASP A 550 -6.43 -17.30 30.02
N THR A 551 -5.91 -17.82 28.91
CA THR A 551 -5.96 -19.26 28.59
C THR A 551 -4.89 -20.10 29.33
N TYR A 552 -3.95 -19.46 30.03
CA TYR A 552 -2.78 -20.10 30.67
C TYR A 552 -2.08 -21.13 29.76
N THR A 553 -1.92 -20.82 28.47
CA THR A 553 -1.29 -21.72 27.49
C THR A 553 0.24 -21.61 27.47
N ALA A 554 0.79 -20.55 28.08
CA ALA A 554 2.23 -20.28 28.19
C ALA A 554 2.62 -19.75 29.59
N ASP A 555 3.91 -19.53 29.80
CA ASP A 555 4.46 -19.02 31.07
C ASP A 555 4.47 -17.48 31.10
N GLY A 556 3.60 -16.86 31.90
CA GLY A 556 3.55 -15.41 32.13
C GLY A 556 4.58 -14.91 33.16
N THR A 557 5.07 -13.68 33.00
CA THR A 557 5.97 -13.04 33.97
C THR A 557 5.21 -12.03 34.79
N ILE A 558 5.24 -12.19 36.12
CA ILE A 558 4.61 -11.26 37.07
C ILE A 558 5.51 -10.05 37.27
N MET A 559 6.80 -10.29 37.58
CA MET A 559 7.75 -9.21 37.84
C MET A 559 9.20 -9.69 37.75
N GLY A 560 10.10 -8.79 37.38
CA GLY A 560 11.55 -8.98 37.52
C GLY A 560 12.34 -8.67 36.26
N GLN A 561 13.43 -9.41 36.07
CA GLN A 561 14.38 -9.28 34.96
C GLN A 561 14.80 -10.69 34.49
N ASN A 562 15.45 -10.83 33.32
CA ASN A 562 15.87 -12.15 32.81
C ASN A 562 16.81 -12.92 33.77
N ASN A 563 17.58 -12.20 34.59
CA ASN A 563 18.46 -12.80 35.59
C ASN A 563 17.71 -13.24 36.87
N PHE A 564 16.56 -12.65 37.18
CA PHE A 564 15.68 -13.04 38.28
C PHE A 564 14.24 -12.55 38.04
N ASN A 565 13.32 -13.45 37.73
CA ASN A 565 11.90 -13.12 37.54
C ASN A 565 10.98 -14.11 38.25
N LEU A 566 9.82 -13.61 38.66
CA LEU A 566 8.71 -14.34 39.24
C LEU A 566 7.64 -14.53 38.16
N ARG A 567 7.14 -15.75 38.01
CA ARG A 567 6.33 -16.16 36.87
C ARG A 567 5.15 -17.03 37.29
N ILE A 568 4.13 -17.12 36.43
CA ILE A 568 3.07 -18.13 36.49
C ILE A 568 3.20 -19.00 35.24
N ASN A 569 3.31 -20.31 35.42
CA ASN A 569 3.40 -21.22 34.28
C ASN A 569 2.01 -21.56 33.71
N ALA A 570 1.99 -22.24 32.56
CA ALA A 570 0.77 -22.73 31.93
C ALA A 570 -0.10 -23.65 32.82
N ALA A 571 0.48 -24.21 33.90
CA ALA A 571 -0.25 -25.02 34.88
C ALA A 571 -0.78 -24.19 36.07
N ARG A 572 -0.74 -22.85 36.02
CA ARG A 572 -1.08 -21.91 37.10
C ARG A 572 -0.25 -22.13 38.37
N GLN A 573 1.02 -22.45 38.20
CA GLN A 573 1.97 -22.64 39.30
C GLN A 573 2.98 -21.51 39.30
N VAL A 574 3.35 -21.09 40.51
CA VAL A 574 4.43 -20.11 40.69
C VAL A 574 5.75 -20.72 40.22
N ALA A 575 6.41 -20.03 39.30
CA ALA A 575 7.72 -20.37 38.79
C ALA A 575 8.68 -19.20 39.01
N VAL A 576 9.98 -19.50 39.10
CA VAL A 576 11.01 -18.48 39.25
C VAL A 576 12.18 -18.84 38.35
N THR A 577 12.63 -17.90 37.53
CA THR A 577 13.88 -18.05 36.78
C THR A 577 14.99 -17.31 37.51
N VAL A 578 16.13 -17.96 37.72
CA VAL A 578 17.36 -17.35 38.27
C VAL A 578 18.52 -17.66 37.33
N ASN A 579 19.21 -16.64 36.81
CA ASN A 579 20.36 -16.77 35.91
C ASN A 579 20.09 -17.75 34.74
N GLY A 580 18.93 -17.63 34.10
CA GLY A 580 18.50 -18.50 33.00
C GLY A 580 18.05 -19.91 33.39
N SER A 581 18.12 -20.28 34.69
CA SER A 581 17.58 -21.56 35.18
C SER A 581 16.17 -21.36 35.71
N SER A 582 15.17 -21.88 34.98
CA SER A 582 13.78 -21.90 35.42
C SER A 582 13.55 -23.01 36.44
N ILE A 583 13.09 -22.62 37.63
CA ILE A 583 12.81 -23.51 38.75
C ILE A 583 11.32 -23.43 39.05
N PHE A 584 10.65 -24.55 38.81
CA PHE A 584 9.21 -24.68 38.99
C PHE A 584 8.89 -25.15 40.40
N TYR A 585 7.86 -24.56 41.00
CA TYR A 585 7.27 -25.11 42.21
C TYR A 585 6.23 -26.19 41.85
N PRO A 586 6.46 -27.48 42.16
CA PRO A 586 5.78 -28.54 41.43
C PRO A 586 4.42 -29.01 41.98
N THR A 587 3.83 -28.41 43.03
CA THR A 587 2.68 -29.05 43.71
C THR A 587 1.45 -28.20 43.97
N THR A 588 1.49 -26.87 43.88
CA THR A 588 0.32 -26.04 44.18
C THR A 588 -0.13 -25.29 42.93
N VAL A 589 -1.21 -25.78 42.34
CA VAL A 589 -1.98 -25.07 41.32
C VAL A 589 -2.77 -23.98 42.04
N LEU A 590 -2.55 -22.73 41.64
CA LEU A 590 -3.36 -21.61 42.11
C LEU A 590 -4.74 -21.70 41.46
N GLY A 591 -5.76 -21.40 42.25
CA GLY A 591 -7.13 -21.27 41.75
C GLY A 591 -7.35 -19.86 41.21
N VAL A 592 -8.36 -19.74 40.37
CA VAL A 592 -8.82 -18.49 39.78
C VAL A 592 -9.69 -17.68 40.76
N ASP A 593 -9.96 -16.43 40.41
CA ASP A 593 -10.74 -15.45 41.15
C ASP A 593 -10.37 -15.24 42.62
N ARG A 594 -9.08 -15.38 42.90
CA ARG A 594 -8.56 -15.26 44.25
C ARG A 594 -7.23 -14.54 44.27
N TRP A 595 -7.11 -13.59 45.19
CA TRP A 595 -5.86 -12.91 45.49
C TRP A 595 -4.87 -13.83 46.21
N TYR A 596 -3.65 -13.86 45.71
CA TYR A 596 -2.50 -14.53 46.30
C TYR A 596 -1.37 -13.55 46.54
N HIS A 597 -0.75 -13.63 47.71
CA HIS A 597 0.53 -12.99 47.94
C HIS A 597 1.65 -13.98 47.58
N VAL A 598 2.37 -13.73 46.49
CA VAL A 598 3.47 -14.57 46.03
C VAL A 598 4.80 -13.85 46.26
N ALA A 599 5.82 -14.58 46.68
CA ALA A 599 7.16 -14.01 46.83
C ALA A 599 8.26 -15.02 46.51
N ALA A 600 9.37 -14.52 45.98
CA ALA A 600 10.60 -15.28 45.77
C ALA A 600 11.78 -14.57 46.43
N THR A 601 12.63 -15.32 47.11
CA THR A 601 13.89 -14.82 47.67
C THR A 601 15.03 -15.65 47.15
N TYR A 602 16.02 -14.98 46.55
CA TYR A 602 17.29 -15.56 46.16
C TYR A 602 18.43 -15.02 47.04
N ASP A 603 19.29 -15.89 47.52
CA ASP A 603 20.55 -15.55 48.18
C ASP A 603 21.63 -16.56 47.78
N GLY A 604 22.53 -16.13 46.90
CA GLY A 604 23.61 -16.95 46.35
C GLY A 604 24.70 -17.31 47.36
N SER A 605 24.75 -16.63 48.52
CA SER A 605 25.73 -16.85 49.58
C SER A 605 25.40 -18.03 50.51
N LEU A 606 24.14 -18.47 50.53
CA LEU A 606 23.69 -19.58 51.38
C LEU A 606 24.24 -20.92 50.90
N SER A 607 24.46 -21.87 51.80
CA SER A 607 24.92 -23.22 51.41
C SER A 607 23.78 -24.14 50.95
N THR A 608 22.54 -23.87 51.37
CA THR A 608 21.31 -24.60 51.01
C THR A 608 20.14 -23.62 50.89
N GLN A 609 19.05 -24.03 50.23
CA GLN A 609 17.83 -23.23 50.04
C GLN A 609 18.11 -21.81 49.52
N LYS A 610 18.97 -21.72 48.50
CA LYS A 610 19.38 -20.43 47.91
C LYS A 610 18.23 -19.70 47.25
N LEU A 611 17.25 -20.43 46.71
CA LEU A 611 15.99 -19.88 46.24
C LEU A 611 14.86 -20.41 47.13
N LYS A 612 13.99 -19.51 47.59
CA LYS A 612 12.81 -19.81 48.39
C LYS A 612 11.58 -19.18 47.75
N ILE A 613 10.48 -19.93 47.70
CA ILE A 613 9.19 -19.46 47.18
C ILE A 613 8.18 -19.47 48.32
N PHE A 614 7.38 -18.41 48.40
CA PHE A 614 6.36 -18.20 49.40
C PHE A 614 5.00 -17.95 48.74
N ILE A 615 3.95 -18.53 49.30
CA ILE A 615 2.56 -18.29 48.92
C ILE A 615 1.80 -17.94 50.20
N ASN A 616 1.10 -16.80 50.20
CA ASN A 616 0.37 -16.25 51.34
C ASN A 616 1.22 -16.21 52.62
N GLY A 617 2.49 -15.79 52.46
CA GLY A 617 3.47 -15.66 53.54
C GLY A 617 4.04 -16.99 54.08
N THR A 618 3.61 -18.14 53.55
CA THR A 618 4.14 -19.46 53.93
C THR A 618 5.21 -19.89 52.94
N MET A 619 6.38 -20.32 53.43
CA MET A 619 7.42 -20.89 52.56
C MET A 619 6.94 -22.24 52.02
N VAL A 620 6.69 -22.30 50.71
CA VAL A 620 6.19 -23.49 50.04
C VAL A 620 7.30 -24.29 49.38
N PHE A 621 8.44 -23.64 49.05
CA PHE A 621 9.58 -24.27 48.39
C PHE A 621 10.93 -23.74 48.88
N GLY A 622 11.93 -24.61 48.86
CA GLY A 622 13.33 -24.24 49.01
C GLY A 622 14.21 -25.06 48.07
N TYR A 623 14.85 -24.42 47.11
CA TYR A 623 15.69 -25.07 46.11
C TYR A 623 17.10 -25.33 46.64
N ASN A 624 17.52 -26.60 46.64
CA ASN A 624 18.84 -27.05 47.07
C ASN A 624 19.79 -27.40 45.92
N GLY A 625 19.42 -27.12 44.67
CA GLY A 625 20.26 -27.41 43.50
C GLY A 625 21.37 -26.37 43.28
N THR A 626 22.01 -26.43 42.11
CA THR A 626 23.28 -25.75 41.80
C THR A 626 23.13 -24.29 41.35
N LEU A 627 22.25 -23.51 41.97
CA LEU A 627 22.31 -22.05 41.81
C LEU A 627 23.56 -21.52 42.53
N ASN A 628 24.41 -20.72 41.90
CA ASN A 628 25.65 -20.22 42.51
C ASN A 628 25.94 -18.78 42.09
N GLY A 629 26.58 -18.03 42.98
CA GLY A 629 27.05 -16.66 42.70
C GLY A 629 25.97 -15.60 42.88
N ALA A 630 26.29 -14.37 42.52
CA ALA A 630 25.32 -13.27 42.44
C ALA A 630 24.37 -13.48 41.24
N LEU A 631 23.29 -12.70 41.22
CA LEU A 631 22.50 -12.53 40.01
C LEU A 631 23.40 -12.02 38.87
N ALA A 632 23.27 -12.62 37.70
CA ALA A 632 24.09 -12.27 36.54
C ALA A 632 23.87 -10.80 36.18
N ALA A 633 24.93 -10.13 35.71
CA ALA A 633 24.78 -8.81 35.13
C ALA A 633 23.97 -8.93 33.83
N ASN A 634 22.98 -8.05 33.66
CA ASN A 634 22.21 -7.90 32.43
C ASN A 634 22.06 -6.41 32.09
N THR A 635 21.25 -6.05 31.09
CA THR A 635 20.89 -4.66 30.77
C THR A 635 19.37 -4.45 30.73
N ASP A 636 18.61 -5.49 31.07
CA ASP A 636 17.16 -5.50 30.96
C ASP A 636 16.53 -4.58 32.01
N LEU A 637 15.47 -3.90 31.61
CA LEU A 637 14.62 -3.11 32.50
C LEU A 637 13.90 -4.03 33.49
N PHE A 638 13.56 -3.49 34.66
CA PHE A 638 12.72 -4.20 35.62
C PHE A 638 11.26 -4.05 35.19
N THR A 639 10.55 -5.16 34.99
CA THR A 639 9.14 -5.16 34.57
C THR A 639 8.21 -5.67 35.67
N LEU A 640 6.95 -5.24 35.65
CA LEU A 640 5.82 -5.70 36.46
C LEU A 640 4.58 -5.71 35.55
N GLY A 641 3.94 -6.86 35.41
CA GLY A 641 2.75 -7.06 34.57
C GLY A 641 1.88 -8.19 35.12
#